data_AF-A0A2D5S3F5-F1
#
_entry.id   AF-A0A2D5S3F5-F1
#
_cell.length_a   1.000
_cell.length_b   1.000
_cell.length_c   1.000
_cell.angle_alpha   90.00
_cell.angle_beta   90.00
_cell.angle_gamma   90.00
#
_symmetry.space_group_name_H-M   'P 1'
#
loop_
_entity.id
_entity.type
_entity.pdbx_description
1 polymer ?
#
loop_
_entity_poly.entity_id
_entity_poly.type
_entity_poly.pdbx_seq_one_letter_code
_entity_poly.pdbx_strand_id
1 'polypeptide(L)'
;MVSRMMLKSVLGILLTLCCVQGASAQSFNYWIDPSGGIWNDPTNWSDGFVPGPQEAGYLILGADYTILSENTSAGSLYVDRGNIDFRTTASGALIFNDLCQITGDVSAESPASLRLIGPGTASIGELRLGLANLSSEFTVAEARTVAIDTALATSFSTVRFELNHQSASAGAAMTILDRAIIQGSLVVTGTPGTFPAAGEAVLLVDGRQAYTGIFALPRFGLIQAPAGLDVRLDFDLDQSSGLFRLLVAKTVEATTAAAVDIEQEFDVGTNPVDLLVVDLDGDGDDDLVLIRPTGKHYVLLQAPDGSFITTTDISSAPGTIDGAAGDFDGDGSIDVALISSTTTLGQEVQLFLNPGGDAVFVPGPSLTLSEEPVSITAIRLPDDLAFSGSTGLGITTTSNGRGKTSTYKTSETELTKAGEVEVGDEPGPSDPIDDESKKDAGSAVGVAAQSEALIPQPVLQILRALPAELGGIEINQTVFLSGSAIDFASGDLDDDGIPETLVITDGGQLDLIQYGGQSEVFSVPIPANARAIAIGDLDSEGGRDVIIAFQDAGNQGRLLIYEVMIWPTPGAPDGENRLTLNLRSEVPVSGVDPGTLGAVSGTNSRIVLTGQGSGDARFESRRYEEIPLDGCTSTDLNGDGRIDSADVGLLFGYWGPCRGLCPGDFNDDGVVGSADLGVLFSEWGPC
;
A
#
# COMPACT_ATOMS: atom_id res chain seq x y z
N MET A 1 21.36 -42.22 -70.66
CA MET A 1 20.25 -42.29 -69.67
C MET A 1 19.96 -40.84 -69.29
N VAL A 2 18.89 -40.17 -69.73
CA VAL A 2 17.44 -40.53 -69.78
C VAL A 2 16.87 -40.72 -68.37
N SER A 3 15.79 -40.07 -67.92
CA SER A 3 15.10 -38.82 -68.32
C SER A 3 14.00 -38.51 -67.27
N ARG A 4 13.31 -37.37 -67.46
CA ARG A 4 11.95 -36.98 -66.97
C ARG A 4 10.95 -38.17 -66.93
N MET A 5 9.79 -38.13 -66.24
CA MET A 5 8.82 -37.02 -66.24
C MET A 5 7.63 -37.17 -65.25
N MET A 6 6.90 -36.06 -65.10
CA MET A 6 5.65 -35.80 -64.35
C MET A 6 4.38 -36.62 -64.72
N LEU A 7 3.56 -36.92 -63.68
CA LEU A 7 2.10 -36.62 -63.53
C LEU A 7 1.02 -37.29 -64.43
N LYS A 8 -0.22 -37.39 -63.89
CA LYS A 8 -1.53 -37.76 -64.52
C LYS A 8 -1.74 -39.28 -64.71
N SER A 9 -2.95 -39.88 -64.76
CA SER A 9 -4.40 -39.48 -64.72
C SER A 9 -5.24 -40.78 -64.50
N VAL A 10 -6.55 -40.89 -64.19
CA VAL A 10 -7.69 -40.00 -63.77
C VAL A 10 -8.91 -40.90 -63.41
N LEU A 11 -10.03 -40.33 -62.90
CA LEU A 11 -11.39 -40.92 -62.69
C LEU A 11 -11.56 -41.90 -61.50
N GLY A 12 -12.71 -41.99 -60.81
CA GLY A 12 -13.90 -41.10 -60.78
C GLY A 12 -15.26 -41.80 -60.58
N ILE A 13 -16.30 -40.99 -60.34
CA ILE A 13 -17.77 -41.27 -60.33
C ILE A 13 -18.43 -41.61 -58.97
N LEU A 14 -19.62 -41.02 -58.77
CA LEU A 14 -20.45 -40.92 -57.56
C LEU A 14 -21.75 -41.77 -57.68
N LEU A 15 -22.74 -41.51 -56.81
CA LEU A 15 -24.15 -41.96 -56.80
C LEU A 15 -24.43 -43.35 -56.14
N THR A 16 -25.44 -43.54 -55.27
CA THR A 16 -26.39 -42.59 -54.62
C THR A 16 -27.10 -43.18 -53.38
N LEU A 17 -27.74 -42.30 -52.58
CA LEU A 17 -28.85 -42.53 -51.63
C LEU A 17 -28.61 -43.43 -50.39
N CYS A 18 -28.61 -42.80 -49.21
CA CYS A 18 -29.81 -42.75 -48.37
C CYS A 18 -29.80 -41.44 -47.53
N CYS A 19 -30.82 -41.18 -46.71
CA CYS A 19 -31.09 -39.85 -46.14
C CYS A 19 -31.22 -39.81 -44.61
N VAL A 20 -30.81 -38.68 -44.02
CA VAL A 20 -31.05 -38.21 -42.63
C VAL A 20 -30.73 -39.17 -41.48
N GLN A 21 -29.56 -38.96 -40.86
CA GLN A 21 -29.49 -38.48 -39.47
C GLN A 21 -28.07 -38.00 -39.15
N GLY A 22 -27.92 -37.15 -38.13
CA GLY A 22 -26.62 -36.62 -37.74
C GLY A 22 -26.10 -35.53 -38.69
N ALA A 23 -26.75 -34.36 -38.67
CA ALA A 23 -26.00 -33.11 -38.85
C ALA A 23 -25.17 -32.85 -37.58
N SER A 24 -24.24 -33.75 -37.29
CA SER A 24 -23.05 -33.34 -36.55
C SER A 24 -22.36 -32.32 -37.45
N ALA A 25 -22.33 -31.06 -37.01
CA ALA A 25 -21.07 -30.35 -37.12
C ALA A 25 -20.07 -31.29 -36.44
N GLN A 26 -19.24 -31.97 -37.23
CA GLN A 26 -18.14 -32.71 -36.64
C GLN A 26 -17.26 -31.64 -36.02
N SER A 27 -17.27 -31.58 -34.69
CA SER A 27 -16.17 -31.02 -33.94
C SER A 27 -14.97 -31.91 -34.28
N PHE A 28 -14.32 -31.56 -35.39
CA PHE A 28 -13.01 -32.08 -35.71
C PHE A 28 -12.11 -31.51 -34.64
N ASN A 29 -11.91 -32.28 -33.58
CA ASN A 29 -10.97 -31.96 -32.52
C ASN A 29 -9.58 -32.19 -33.11
N TYR A 30 -9.15 -31.28 -33.99
CA TYR A 30 -7.82 -31.22 -34.54
C TYR A 30 -6.87 -30.97 -33.36
N TRP A 31 -6.18 -32.02 -32.91
CA TRP A 31 -5.12 -31.91 -31.91
C TRP A 31 -3.76 -31.92 -32.60
N ILE A 32 -2.83 -31.18 -32.03
CA ILE A 32 -1.43 -31.13 -32.46
C ILE A 32 -0.62 -32.24 -31.76
N ASP A 33 0.36 -32.83 -32.44
CA ASP A 33 1.16 -33.95 -31.95
C ASP A 33 1.90 -33.57 -30.66
N PRO A 34 1.74 -34.30 -29.54
CA PRO A 34 2.37 -33.99 -28.25
C PRO A 34 3.90 -33.94 -28.22
N SER A 35 4.60 -34.32 -29.31
CA SER A 35 6.06 -34.26 -29.39
C SER A 35 6.65 -32.89 -29.78
N GLY A 36 5.82 -31.92 -30.19
CA GLY A 36 6.21 -30.54 -30.48
C GLY A 36 6.26 -30.21 -31.98
N GLY A 37 6.18 -28.93 -32.37
CA GLY A 37 6.27 -28.59 -33.79
C GLY A 37 6.04 -27.13 -34.19
N ILE A 38 6.05 -26.93 -35.51
CA ILE A 38 5.64 -25.70 -36.18
C ILE A 38 4.13 -25.77 -36.43
N TRP A 39 3.36 -24.73 -36.06
CA TRP A 39 1.90 -24.71 -36.24
C TRP A 39 1.48 -24.98 -37.69
N ASN A 40 2.20 -24.34 -38.63
CA ASN A 40 1.91 -24.38 -40.06
C ASN A 40 2.38 -25.65 -40.79
N ASP A 41 2.95 -26.63 -40.10
CA ASP A 41 3.30 -27.92 -40.70
C ASP A 41 2.15 -28.94 -40.48
N PRO A 42 1.47 -29.39 -41.55
CA PRO A 42 0.35 -30.31 -41.43
C PRO A 42 0.72 -31.67 -40.82
N THR A 43 1.99 -32.11 -40.84
CA THR A 43 2.34 -33.40 -40.23
C THR A 43 2.25 -33.39 -38.71
N ASN A 44 2.19 -32.20 -38.10
CA ASN A 44 2.00 -32.04 -36.67
C ASN A 44 0.53 -32.11 -36.25
N TRP A 45 -0.43 -32.21 -37.18
CA TRP A 45 -1.86 -32.26 -36.88
C TRP A 45 -2.44 -33.66 -37.07
N SER A 46 -3.31 -34.06 -36.15
CA SER A 46 -3.86 -35.42 -36.00
C SER A 46 -4.49 -36.06 -37.24
N ASP A 47 -4.90 -35.26 -38.23
CA ASP A 47 -5.50 -35.68 -39.50
C ASP A 47 -4.75 -35.17 -40.75
N GLY A 48 -3.71 -34.36 -40.57
CA GLY A 48 -3.00 -33.67 -41.65
C GLY A 48 -3.57 -32.30 -42.04
N PHE A 49 -4.35 -31.63 -41.18
CA PHE A 49 -4.96 -30.32 -41.46
C PHE A 49 -4.54 -29.24 -40.44
N VAL A 50 -4.03 -28.10 -40.95
CA VAL A 50 -3.69 -26.92 -40.13
C VAL A 50 -4.93 -26.01 -40.04
N PRO A 51 -5.44 -25.66 -38.85
CA PRO A 51 -6.58 -24.75 -38.70
C PRO A 51 -6.30 -23.36 -39.28
N GLY A 52 -7.20 -22.86 -40.13
CA GLY A 52 -7.14 -21.53 -40.72
C GLY A 52 -7.90 -20.44 -39.95
N PRO A 53 -7.96 -19.20 -40.49
CA PRO A 53 -8.50 -18.01 -39.81
C PRO A 53 -9.99 -18.05 -39.43
N GLN A 54 -10.72 -19.09 -39.80
CA GLN A 54 -12.17 -19.26 -39.60
C GLN A 54 -12.51 -20.62 -38.97
N GLU A 55 -11.50 -21.33 -38.48
CA GLU A 55 -11.58 -22.70 -37.98
C GLU A 55 -11.02 -22.75 -36.56
N ALA A 56 -11.63 -23.58 -35.70
CA ALA A 56 -11.27 -23.67 -34.30
C ALA A 56 -10.16 -24.70 -34.06
N GLY A 57 -9.10 -24.29 -33.36
CA GLY A 57 -8.06 -25.18 -32.84
C GLY A 57 -8.38 -25.63 -31.42
N TYR A 58 -8.33 -26.93 -31.16
CA TYR A 58 -8.60 -27.53 -29.84
C TYR A 58 -7.33 -28.17 -29.27
N LEU A 59 -6.65 -27.49 -28.35
CA LEU A 59 -5.42 -27.98 -27.73
C LEU A 59 -5.74 -28.72 -26.43
N ILE A 60 -6.03 -30.02 -26.57
CA ILE A 60 -6.25 -30.95 -25.45
C ILE A 60 -4.93 -31.68 -25.15
N LEU A 61 -4.03 -31.02 -24.41
CA LEU A 61 -2.66 -31.51 -24.18
C LEU A 61 -2.47 -32.06 -22.76
N GLY A 62 -1.95 -33.29 -22.65
CA GLY A 62 -1.74 -33.96 -21.36
C GLY A 62 -0.40 -33.68 -20.68
N ALA A 63 0.39 -32.73 -21.21
CA ALA A 63 1.74 -32.38 -20.78
C ALA A 63 2.11 -30.97 -21.30
N ASP A 64 3.23 -30.44 -20.82
CA ASP A 64 3.77 -29.14 -21.23
C ASP A 64 4.25 -29.17 -22.69
N TYR A 65 4.07 -28.05 -23.41
CA TYR A 65 4.20 -28.01 -24.86
C TYR A 65 4.83 -26.71 -25.38
N THR A 66 5.43 -26.76 -26.58
CA THR A 66 5.98 -25.58 -27.26
C THR A 66 5.67 -25.58 -28.76
N ILE A 67 5.05 -24.49 -29.21
CA ILE A 67 4.71 -24.22 -30.61
C ILE A 67 5.66 -23.17 -31.18
N LEU A 68 6.24 -23.45 -32.34
CA LEU A 68 6.97 -22.45 -33.13
C LEU A 68 6.03 -21.79 -34.15
N SER A 69 5.93 -20.46 -34.11
CA SER A 69 5.02 -19.67 -34.92
C SER A 69 5.75 -18.56 -35.69
N GLU A 70 5.92 -18.75 -37.01
CA GLU A 70 6.42 -17.69 -37.90
C GLU A 70 5.33 -16.68 -38.31
N ASN A 71 4.09 -17.16 -38.51
CA ASN A 71 2.86 -16.37 -38.66
C ASN A 71 1.69 -17.34 -38.52
N THR A 72 0.83 -17.15 -37.52
CA THR A 72 -0.24 -18.10 -37.17
C THR A 72 -1.57 -17.36 -37.07
N SER A 73 -2.62 -17.94 -37.65
CA SER A 73 -3.98 -17.38 -37.60
C SER A 73 -5.03 -18.48 -37.46
N ALA A 74 -5.80 -18.47 -36.37
CA ALA A 74 -6.94 -19.35 -36.15
C ALA A 74 -8.22 -18.53 -35.90
N GLY A 75 -9.39 -19.18 -35.97
CA GLY A 75 -10.64 -18.59 -35.49
C GLY A 75 -10.64 -18.52 -33.96
N SER A 76 -11.03 -19.63 -33.33
CA SER A 76 -10.98 -19.82 -31.88
C SER A 76 -9.82 -20.75 -31.43
N LEU A 77 -9.34 -20.55 -30.21
CA LEU A 77 -8.41 -21.42 -29.49
C LEU A 77 -9.03 -21.86 -28.15
N TYR A 78 -8.98 -23.16 -27.86
CA TYR A 78 -9.40 -23.73 -26.57
C TYR A 78 -8.23 -24.45 -25.90
N VAL A 79 -8.00 -24.15 -24.62
CA VAL A 79 -6.95 -24.72 -23.77
C VAL A 79 -7.57 -25.35 -22.52
N ASP A 80 -7.65 -26.68 -22.52
CA ASP A 80 -8.32 -27.45 -21.46
C ASP A 80 -7.34 -28.08 -20.45
N ARG A 81 -6.08 -28.32 -20.85
CA ARG A 81 -5.04 -28.98 -20.02
C ARG A 81 -3.63 -28.56 -20.46
N GLY A 82 -2.70 -28.64 -19.50
CA GLY A 82 -1.25 -28.45 -19.73
C GLY A 82 -0.82 -26.98 -19.79
N ASN A 83 0.50 -26.77 -19.91
CA ASN A 83 1.10 -25.47 -20.13
C ASN A 83 1.54 -25.34 -21.60
N ILE A 84 1.15 -24.26 -22.28
CA ILE A 84 1.36 -24.10 -23.74
C ILE A 84 2.20 -22.86 -24.05
N ASP A 85 3.49 -23.04 -24.35
CA ASP A 85 4.38 -22.00 -24.87
C ASP A 85 4.14 -21.77 -26.38
N PHE A 86 3.69 -20.59 -26.79
CA PHE A 86 3.74 -20.14 -28.20
C PHE A 86 4.92 -19.18 -28.40
N ARG A 87 5.97 -19.66 -29.07
CA ARG A 87 7.19 -18.88 -29.37
C ARG A 87 7.12 -18.26 -30.78
N THR A 88 7.20 -16.94 -30.86
CA THR A 88 7.20 -16.16 -32.12
C THR A 88 8.59 -15.62 -32.47
N THR A 89 8.78 -15.30 -33.75
CA THR A 89 9.95 -14.56 -34.24
C THR A 89 9.65 -13.06 -34.35
N ALA A 90 10.68 -12.22 -34.49
CA ALA A 90 10.58 -10.75 -34.56
C ALA A 90 9.79 -10.19 -35.76
N SER A 91 9.25 -11.04 -36.63
CA SER A 91 8.39 -10.67 -37.76
C SER A 91 7.09 -11.49 -37.81
N GLY A 92 6.75 -12.18 -36.71
CA GLY A 92 5.63 -13.10 -36.66
C GLY A 92 4.44 -12.58 -35.87
N ALA A 93 3.26 -12.62 -36.49
CA ALA A 93 1.98 -12.35 -35.85
C ALA A 93 1.31 -13.67 -35.38
N LEU A 94 0.60 -13.58 -34.26
CA LEU A 94 -0.25 -14.63 -33.73
C LEU A 94 -1.68 -14.10 -33.57
N ILE A 95 -2.60 -14.60 -34.40
CA ILE A 95 -3.95 -14.04 -34.54
C ILE A 95 -4.98 -15.08 -34.12
N PHE A 96 -5.79 -14.76 -33.11
CA PHE A 96 -7.00 -15.50 -32.75
C PHE A 96 -8.19 -14.56 -32.99
N ASN A 97 -8.88 -14.74 -34.13
CA ASN A 97 -9.89 -13.77 -34.58
C ASN A 97 -11.15 -13.76 -33.71
N ASP A 98 -11.48 -14.91 -33.11
CA ASP A 98 -12.70 -15.14 -32.34
C ASP A 98 -12.35 -15.30 -30.85
N LEU A 99 -12.63 -16.47 -30.26
CA LEU A 99 -12.48 -16.74 -28.83
C LEU A 99 -11.19 -17.49 -28.50
N CYS A 100 -10.37 -16.94 -27.62
CA CYS A 100 -9.31 -17.66 -26.90
C CYS A 100 -9.79 -17.97 -25.48
N GLN A 101 -10.05 -19.25 -25.17
CA GLN A 101 -10.55 -19.68 -23.87
C GLN A 101 -9.57 -20.62 -23.17
N ILE A 102 -9.20 -20.26 -21.94
CA ILE A 102 -8.44 -21.12 -21.02
C ILE A 102 -9.40 -21.56 -19.91
N THR A 103 -9.54 -22.88 -19.73
CA THR A 103 -10.53 -23.46 -18.80
C THR A 103 -9.89 -24.29 -17.70
N GLY A 104 -8.88 -25.11 -18.02
CA GLY A 104 -8.36 -26.11 -17.08
C GLY A 104 -9.28 -27.32 -16.85
N ASP A 105 -8.77 -28.29 -16.10
CA ASP A 105 -9.46 -29.55 -15.76
C ASP A 105 -9.61 -29.66 -14.24
N VAL A 106 -10.83 -29.98 -13.79
CA VAL A 106 -11.21 -30.32 -12.40
C VAL A 106 -10.33 -31.38 -11.71
N SER A 107 -9.52 -32.13 -12.47
CA SER A 107 -8.69 -33.25 -12.00
C SER A 107 -7.18 -33.03 -12.08
N ALA A 108 -6.72 -31.84 -12.48
CA ALA A 108 -5.30 -31.47 -12.47
C ALA A 108 -4.92 -30.68 -11.20
N GLU A 109 -3.75 -30.96 -10.63
CA GLU A 109 -3.21 -30.22 -9.47
C GLU A 109 -2.61 -28.85 -9.84
N SER A 110 -2.60 -28.50 -11.13
CA SER A 110 -2.05 -27.26 -11.69
C SER A 110 -3.06 -26.58 -12.64
N PRO A 111 -3.05 -25.24 -12.76
CA PRO A 111 -3.85 -24.54 -13.76
C PRO A 111 -3.45 -24.96 -15.19
N ALA A 112 -4.38 -24.84 -16.14
CA ALA A 112 -4.00 -24.79 -17.54
C ALA A 112 -3.46 -23.39 -17.86
N SER A 113 -2.40 -23.32 -18.67
CA SER A 113 -1.78 -22.04 -19.04
C SER A 113 -1.51 -21.88 -20.53
N LEU A 114 -1.62 -20.63 -20.99
CA LEU A 114 -1.19 -20.19 -22.32
C LEU A 114 -0.12 -19.11 -22.15
N ARG A 115 1.07 -19.37 -22.67
CA ARG A 115 2.25 -18.52 -22.49
C ARG A 115 2.77 -18.02 -23.84
N LEU A 116 2.65 -16.73 -24.06
CA LEU A 116 3.00 -16.06 -25.32
C LEU A 116 4.41 -15.47 -25.21
N ILE A 117 5.37 -16.11 -25.88
CA ILE A 117 6.80 -15.79 -25.82
C ILE A 117 7.29 -15.24 -27.16
N GLY A 118 8.24 -14.31 -27.16
CA GLY A 118 9.00 -13.92 -28.35
C GLY A 118 8.63 -12.54 -28.90
N PRO A 119 9.57 -11.85 -29.59
CA PRO A 119 9.44 -10.44 -30.02
C PRO A 119 8.49 -10.22 -31.22
N GLY A 120 7.49 -11.08 -31.38
CA GLY A 120 6.41 -10.91 -32.36
C GLY A 120 5.23 -10.13 -31.77
N THR A 121 4.12 -10.11 -32.50
CA THR A 121 2.86 -9.54 -32.01
C THR A 121 1.80 -10.62 -31.78
N ALA A 122 0.79 -10.31 -30.97
CA ALA A 122 -0.44 -11.09 -30.90
C ALA A 122 -1.68 -10.20 -30.97
N SER A 123 -2.77 -10.73 -31.52
CA SER A 123 -4.10 -10.11 -31.50
C SER A 123 -5.15 -11.16 -31.16
N ILE A 124 -5.99 -10.89 -30.17
CA ILE A 124 -7.04 -11.80 -29.68
C ILE A 124 -8.39 -11.06 -29.70
N GLY A 125 -9.42 -11.64 -30.32
CA GLY A 125 -10.77 -11.06 -30.28
C GLY A 125 -11.33 -11.06 -28.85
N GLU A 126 -11.66 -12.23 -28.32
CA GLU A 126 -12.12 -12.38 -26.93
C GLU A 126 -11.20 -13.32 -26.14
N LEU A 127 -10.61 -12.84 -25.04
CA LEU A 127 -9.90 -13.68 -24.07
C LEU A 127 -10.82 -14.04 -22.90
N ARG A 128 -10.97 -15.33 -22.59
CA ARG A 128 -11.71 -15.84 -21.42
C ARG A 128 -10.86 -16.72 -20.52
N LEU A 129 -10.80 -16.38 -19.23
CA LEU A 129 -10.01 -17.09 -18.21
C LEU A 129 -10.86 -17.43 -16.98
N GLY A 130 -10.57 -18.56 -16.33
CA GLY A 130 -11.11 -18.87 -15.00
C GLY A 130 -12.58 -19.33 -14.99
N LEU A 131 -13.11 -19.76 -16.16
CA LEU A 131 -14.50 -20.19 -16.28
C LEU A 131 -14.77 -21.45 -15.44
N ALA A 132 -16.01 -21.60 -14.98
CA ALA A 132 -16.45 -22.68 -14.08
C ALA A 132 -15.64 -22.78 -12.76
N ASN A 133 -15.00 -21.69 -12.33
CA ASN A 133 -14.17 -21.57 -11.13
C ASN A 133 -12.90 -22.45 -11.17
N LEU A 134 -12.31 -22.63 -12.36
CA LEU A 134 -11.14 -23.47 -12.58
C LEU A 134 -9.89 -22.64 -12.84
N SER A 135 -8.80 -22.98 -12.15
CA SER A 135 -7.55 -22.24 -12.19
C SER A 135 -6.98 -22.14 -13.60
N SER A 136 -6.79 -20.92 -14.10
CA SER A 136 -6.38 -20.63 -15.48
C SER A 136 -5.33 -19.51 -15.53
N GLU A 137 -4.23 -19.68 -16.27
CA GLU A 137 -3.19 -18.64 -16.38
C GLU A 137 -2.96 -18.20 -17.84
N PHE A 138 -2.83 -16.88 -18.05
CA PHE A 138 -2.41 -16.29 -19.32
C PHE A 138 -1.14 -15.46 -19.12
N THR A 139 -0.07 -15.80 -19.85
CA THR A 139 1.26 -15.26 -19.61
C THR A 139 1.82 -14.58 -20.86
N VAL A 140 2.40 -13.40 -20.74
CA VAL A 140 3.10 -12.69 -21.82
C VAL A 140 4.58 -12.52 -21.43
N ALA A 141 5.49 -12.93 -22.32
CA ALA A 141 6.91 -13.06 -22.03
C ALA A 141 7.81 -12.53 -23.17
N GLU A 142 8.99 -12.03 -22.79
CA GLU A 142 9.94 -11.31 -23.67
C GLU A 142 9.33 -10.01 -24.24
N ALA A 143 9.97 -9.42 -25.26
CA ALA A 143 9.60 -8.14 -25.89
C ALA A 143 8.30 -8.22 -26.74
N ARG A 144 7.21 -8.74 -26.18
CA ARG A 144 5.99 -9.12 -26.90
C ARG A 144 4.84 -8.15 -26.64
N THR A 145 4.21 -7.69 -27.73
CA THR A 145 2.97 -6.88 -27.66
C THR A 145 1.74 -7.75 -27.96
N VAL A 146 0.74 -7.68 -27.08
CA VAL A 146 -0.55 -8.37 -27.20
C VAL A 146 -1.69 -7.35 -27.25
N ALA A 147 -2.45 -7.33 -28.34
CA ALA A 147 -3.71 -6.60 -28.41
C ALA A 147 -4.87 -7.57 -28.13
N ILE A 148 -5.85 -7.15 -27.33
CA ILE A 148 -7.08 -7.91 -27.06
C ILE A 148 -8.29 -6.98 -27.25
N ASP A 149 -9.32 -7.39 -28.01
CA ASP A 149 -10.52 -6.54 -28.12
C ASP A 149 -11.33 -6.60 -26.82
N THR A 150 -11.69 -7.79 -26.35
CA THR A 150 -12.39 -8.01 -25.07
C THR A 150 -11.66 -9.01 -24.17
N ALA A 151 -11.43 -8.67 -22.91
CA ALA A 151 -10.88 -9.57 -21.89
C ALA A 151 -11.87 -9.81 -20.74
N LEU A 152 -12.18 -11.08 -20.45
CA LEU A 152 -13.06 -11.50 -19.35
C LEU A 152 -12.37 -12.57 -18.48
N ALA A 153 -12.06 -12.22 -17.24
CA ALA A 153 -11.31 -13.05 -16.29
C ALA A 153 -12.06 -13.11 -14.94
N THR A 154 -12.21 -14.31 -14.37
CA THR A 154 -12.81 -14.52 -13.04
C THR A 154 -11.75 -14.48 -11.92
N SER A 155 -12.17 -14.50 -10.66
CA SER A 155 -11.30 -14.63 -9.48
C SER A 155 -10.47 -15.93 -9.38
N PHE A 156 -10.65 -16.86 -10.33
CA PHE A 156 -9.85 -18.09 -10.46
C PHE A 156 -8.83 -17.99 -11.61
N SER A 157 -8.61 -16.80 -12.17
CA SER A 157 -7.64 -16.56 -13.23
C SER A 157 -6.41 -15.79 -12.75
N THR A 158 -5.29 -16.02 -13.45
CA THR A 158 -4.05 -15.25 -13.32
C THR A 158 -3.69 -14.67 -14.69
N VAL A 159 -3.37 -13.37 -14.74
CA VAL A 159 -2.62 -12.76 -15.86
C VAL A 159 -1.19 -12.53 -15.38
N ARG A 160 -0.21 -12.96 -16.17
CA ARG A 160 1.23 -12.89 -15.82
C ARG A 160 2.03 -12.15 -16.87
N PHE A 161 2.93 -11.28 -16.42
CA PHE A 161 4.03 -10.75 -17.23
C PHE A 161 5.37 -11.36 -16.82
N GLU A 162 6.17 -11.77 -17.80
CA GLU A 162 7.52 -12.32 -17.63
C GLU A 162 8.55 -11.44 -18.34
N LEU A 163 9.38 -10.75 -17.56
CA LEU A 163 10.32 -9.76 -18.07
C LEU A 163 11.71 -10.36 -18.34
N ASN A 164 12.42 -9.84 -19.35
CA ASN A 164 13.71 -10.34 -19.80
C ASN A 164 14.59 -9.23 -20.40
N HIS A 165 15.72 -8.93 -19.76
CA HIS A 165 16.66 -7.86 -20.17
C HIS A 165 17.52 -8.21 -21.39
N GLN A 166 17.51 -9.46 -21.88
CA GLN A 166 18.33 -9.88 -23.02
C GLN A 166 17.77 -9.42 -24.39
N SER A 167 16.51 -8.99 -24.45
CA SER A 167 15.92 -8.36 -25.65
C SER A 167 16.17 -6.84 -25.65
N ALA A 168 16.58 -6.29 -26.79
CA ALA A 168 16.96 -4.86 -26.97
C ALA A 168 15.77 -3.86 -26.94
N SER A 169 14.71 -4.23 -26.25
CA SER A 169 13.51 -3.46 -25.94
C SER A 169 12.86 -4.19 -24.76
N ALA A 170 13.00 -3.65 -23.54
CA ALA A 170 12.44 -4.29 -22.35
C ALA A 170 10.94 -4.01 -22.28
N GLY A 171 10.12 -5.06 -22.18
CA GLY A 171 8.68 -4.92 -22.00
C GLY A 171 7.84 -6.00 -22.67
N ALA A 172 7.13 -6.77 -21.85
CA ALA A 172 5.91 -7.44 -22.28
C ALA A 172 4.75 -6.43 -22.12
N ALA A 173 3.91 -6.27 -23.14
CA ALA A 173 2.88 -5.24 -23.19
C ALA A 173 1.52 -5.82 -23.60
N MET A 174 0.44 -5.35 -22.97
CA MET A 174 -0.93 -5.77 -23.26
C MET A 174 -1.87 -4.58 -23.37
N THR A 175 -2.59 -4.48 -24.50
CA THR A 175 -3.53 -3.39 -24.79
C THR A 175 -4.93 -3.95 -24.93
N ILE A 176 -5.94 -3.31 -24.34
CA ILE A 176 -7.34 -3.74 -24.43
C ILE A 176 -8.16 -2.67 -25.20
N LEU A 177 -8.85 -3.09 -26.27
CA LEU A 177 -9.36 -2.17 -27.31
C LEU A 177 -10.88 -1.90 -27.28
N ASP A 178 -11.66 -2.73 -26.58
CA ASP A 178 -13.12 -2.58 -26.43
C ASP A 178 -13.60 -2.72 -24.98
N ARG A 179 -13.15 -3.75 -24.23
CA ARG A 179 -13.63 -3.98 -22.84
C ARG A 179 -12.72 -4.87 -21.98
N ALA A 180 -12.55 -4.51 -20.70
CA ALA A 180 -11.89 -5.36 -19.69
C ALA A 180 -12.76 -5.62 -18.45
N ILE A 181 -12.90 -6.89 -18.08
CA ILE A 181 -13.31 -7.32 -16.73
C ILE A 181 -12.27 -8.33 -16.27
N ILE A 182 -11.40 -7.96 -15.33
CA ILE A 182 -10.31 -8.81 -14.85
C ILE A 182 -10.46 -8.93 -13.34
N GLN A 183 -11.23 -9.93 -12.91
CA GLN A 183 -11.49 -10.22 -11.49
C GLN A 183 -10.46 -11.17 -10.87
N GLY A 184 -9.46 -11.59 -11.63
CA GLY A 184 -8.37 -12.48 -11.21
C GLY A 184 -7.15 -11.75 -10.66
N SER A 185 -6.08 -12.51 -10.41
CA SER A 185 -4.78 -11.97 -9.99
C SER A 185 -3.99 -11.43 -11.17
N LEU A 186 -3.35 -10.26 -11.00
CA LEU A 186 -2.33 -9.77 -11.93
C LEU A 186 -0.94 -9.87 -11.27
N VAL A 187 -0.05 -10.59 -11.93
CA VAL A 187 1.29 -10.95 -11.44
C VAL A 187 2.38 -10.48 -12.41
N VAL A 188 3.44 -9.90 -11.88
CA VAL A 188 4.68 -9.64 -12.62
C VAL A 188 5.80 -10.53 -12.06
N THR A 189 6.62 -11.08 -12.94
CA THR A 189 7.73 -11.99 -12.61
C THR A 189 8.95 -11.71 -13.48
N GLY A 190 10.13 -11.81 -12.87
CA GLY A 190 11.42 -11.65 -13.54
C GLY A 190 12.54 -12.15 -12.62
N THR A 191 13.75 -12.28 -13.16
CA THR A 191 14.98 -12.47 -12.36
C THR A 191 15.59 -11.12 -11.97
N PRO A 192 16.49 -11.05 -10.96
CA PRO A 192 17.24 -9.83 -10.67
C PRO A 192 17.88 -9.24 -11.94
N GLY A 193 17.75 -7.93 -12.12
CA GLY A 193 18.20 -7.23 -13.33
C GLY A 193 17.37 -7.53 -14.59
N THR A 194 16.10 -7.95 -14.48
CA THR A 194 15.18 -8.07 -15.65
C THR A 194 13.90 -7.24 -15.57
N PHE A 195 13.71 -6.49 -14.49
CA PHE A 195 12.78 -5.37 -14.49
C PHE A 195 13.27 -4.25 -15.43
N PRO A 196 12.39 -3.35 -15.90
CA PRO A 196 12.76 -2.31 -16.84
C PRO A 196 13.73 -1.30 -16.20
N ALA A 197 14.45 -0.53 -17.01
CA ALA A 197 15.22 0.60 -16.49
C ALA A 197 14.28 1.71 -15.99
N ALA A 198 14.78 2.60 -15.11
CA ALA A 198 14.01 3.74 -14.62
C ALA A 198 13.42 4.55 -15.81
N GLY A 199 12.09 4.68 -15.84
CA GLY A 199 11.33 5.33 -16.90
C GLY A 199 10.69 4.40 -17.94
N GLU A 200 11.22 3.20 -18.17
CA GLU A 200 10.56 2.17 -19.00
C GLU A 200 9.32 1.60 -18.29
N ALA A 201 8.25 1.28 -19.03
CA ALA A 201 6.94 0.95 -18.45
C ALA A 201 6.36 -0.38 -18.97
N VAL A 202 5.85 -1.21 -18.05
CA VAL A 202 4.90 -2.28 -18.39
C VAL A 202 3.52 -1.63 -18.51
N LEU A 203 3.05 -1.49 -19.75
CA LEU A 203 1.90 -0.62 -20.07
C LEU A 203 0.62 -1.44 -20.33
N LEU A 204 -0.42 -1.12 -19.56
CA LEU A 204 -1.82 -1.50 -19.78
C LEU A 204 -2.60 -0.25 -20.20
N VAL A 205 -3.32 -0.31 -21.31
CA VAL A 205 -4.03 0.86 -21.89
C VAL A 205 -5.48 0.52 -22.21
N ASP A 206 -6.41 1.39 -21.81
CA ASP A 206 -7.78 1.45 -22.33
C ASP A 206 -7.82 2.28 -23.63
N GLY A 207 -8.42 1.75 -24.69
CA GLY A 207 -8.56 2.43 -25.97
C GLY A 207 -9.59 3.57 -26.04
N ARG A 208 -10.40 3.88 -25.00
CA ARG A 208 -11.55 4.82 -25.14
C ARG A 208 -11.79 5.78 -23.97
N GLN A 209 -11.54 7.07 -24.24
CA GLN A 209 -11.91 8.21 -23.38
C GLN A 209 -13.43 8.52 -23.27
N ALA A 210 -14.32 7.52 -23.30
CA ALA A 210 -15.76 7.76 -23.19
C ALA A 210 -16.56 6.55 -22.67
N TYR A 211 -16.88 6.59 -21.37
CA TYR A 211 -17.85 5.74 -20.66
C TYR A 211 -17.56 4.23 -20.53
N THR A 212 -17.45 3.80 -19.27
CA THR A 212 -17.70 2.43 -18.76
C THR A 212 -16.71 1.30 -19.07
N GLY A 213 -15.49 1.47 -18.57
CA GLY A 213 -15.06 0.62 -17.45
C GLY A 213 -14.12 -0.54 -17.74
N ILE A 214 -12.85 -0.34 -17.39
CA ILE A 214 -12.00 -1.39 -16.83
C ILE A 214 -12.45 -1.65 -15.39
N PHE A 215 -13.02 -2.81 -15.11
CA PHE A 215 -13.18 -3.31 -13.74
C PHE A 215 -12.03 -4.29 -13.45
N ALA A 216 -10.91 -3.77 -12.93
CA ALA A 216 -9.68 -4.51 -12.66
C ALA A 216 -9.07 -4.18 -11.28
N LEU A 217 -9.84 -4.40 -10.22
CA LEU A 217 -9.35 -4.41 -8.83
C LEU A 217 -9.85 -5.69 -8.15
N PRO A 218 -8.94 -6.66 -7.93
CA PRO A 218 -9.04 -7.41 -6.68
C PRO A 218 -7.69 -7.72 -6.02
N ARG A 219 -6.64 -8.12 -6.76
CA ARG A 219 -5.32 -8.50 -6.24
C ARG A 219 -4.19 -8.27 -7.26
N PHE A 220 -3.26 -7.38 -6.92
CA PHE A 220 -1.92 -7.34 -7.49
C PHE A 220 -0.96 -8.09 -6.58
N GLY A 221 0.08 -8.72 -7.13
CA GLY A 221 1.10 -9.39 -6.32
C GLY A 221 2.38 -9.72 -7.08
N LEU A 222 3.53 -9.36 -6.48
CA LEU A 222 4.84 -9.77 -6.94
C LEU A 222 5.21 -11.10 -6.27
N ILE A 223 5.31 -12.18 -7.04
CA ILE A 223 5.62 -13.52 -6.49
C ILE A 223 7.09 -13.63 -6.07
N GLN A 224 7.97 -12.81 -6.64
CA GLN A 224 9.38 -12.67 -6.24
C GLN A 224 9.90 -11.28 -6.65
N ALA A 225 9.76 -10.31 -5.74
CA ALA A 225 10.64 -9.14 -5.77
C ALA A 225 12.04 -9.57 -5.26
N PRO A 226 13.15 -9.10 -5.83
CA PRO A 226 14.45 -9.11 -5.17
C PRO A 226 14.39 -8.27 -3.88
N ALA A 227 15.23 -8.58 -2.89
CA ALA A 227 15.48 -7.64 -1.80
C ALA A 227 16.15 -6.36 -2.35
N GLY A 228 15.77 -5.19 -1.84
CA GLY A 228 16.23 -3.91 -2.39
C GLY A 228 15.62 -3.60 -3.78
N LEU A 229 14.30 -3.71 -3.91
CA LEU A 229 13.56 -3.32 -5.11
C LEU A 229 12.38 -2.41 -4.72
N ASP A 230 12.54 -1.10 -4.92
CA ASP A 230 11.45 -0.15 -4.70
C ASP A 230 10.36 -0.32 -5.76
N VAL A 231 9.13 -0.54 -5.29
CA VAL A 231 7.96 -0.73 -6.13
C VAL A 231 7.25 0.61 -6.25
N ARG A 232 7.82 1.51 -7.07
CA ARG A 232 7.29 2.85 -7.27
C ARG A 232 5.95 2.82 -8.02
N LEU A 233 4.88 2.75 -7.25
CA LEU A 233 3.51 2.88 -7.74
C LEU A 233 3.23 4.34 -8.13
N ASP A 234 2.30 4.52 -9.06
CA ASP A 234 2.03 5.80 -9.73
C ASP A 234 0.53 6.04 -9.77
N PHE A 235 0.10 7.15 -9.16
CA PHE A 235 -1.29 7.54 -9.02
C PHE A 235 -1.46 8.90 -9.69
N ASP A 236 -2.01 8.83 -10.90
CA ASP A 236 -2.48 9.98 -11.66
C ASP A 236 -3.80 10.43 -11.01
N LEU A 237 -3.72 11.35 -10.03
CA LEU A 237 -4.84 11.84 -9.22
C LEU A 237 -5.76 12.80 -10.00
N ASP A 238 -6.06 12.46 -11.25
CA ASP A 238 -6.88 13.24 -12.16
C ASP A 238 -8.21 12.52 -12.45
N GLN A 239 -9.33 13.24 -12.33
CA GLN A 239 -10.69 12.68 -12.49
C GLN A 239 -11.03 12.27 -13.94
N SER A 240 -10.03 12.18 -14.83
CA SER A 240 -10.19 11.87 -16.25
C SER A 240 -9.34 10.69 -16.77
N SER A 241 -8.30 10.23 -16.03
CA SER A 241 -7.34 9.22 -16.50
C SER A 241 -7.02 8.15 -15.46
N GLY A 242 -7.70 6.99 -15.55
CA GLY A 242 -7.35 5.78 -14.80
C GLY A 242 -6.07 5.10 -15.31
N LEU A 243 -4.93 5.78 -15.22
CA LEU A 243 -3.62 5.33 -15.70
C LEU A 243 -2.85 4.58 -14.59
N PHE A 244 -2.85 3.24 -14.67
CA PHE A 244 -1.95 2.42 -13.84
C PHE A 244 -0.56 2.34 -14.48
N ARG A 245 0.44 3.01 -13.88
CA ARG A 245 1.84 2.91 -14.29
C ARG A 245 2.68 2.27 -13.18
N LEU A 246 3.02 1.00 -13.35
CA LEU A 246 4.05 0.35 -12.53
C LEU A 246 5.43 0.86 -12.98
N LEU A 247 6.05 1.75 -12.20
CA LEU A 247 7.50 1.94 -12.25
C LEU A 247 8.15 0.96 -11.27
N VAL A 248 9.30 0.44 -11.66
CA VAL A 248 10.16 -0.34 -10.77
C VAL A 248 11.46 0.43 -10.67
N ALA A 249 11.81 0.84 -9.45
CA ALA A 249 13.07 1.54 -9.21
C ALA A 249 14.24 0.55 -9.20
N LYS A 250 15.44 1.06 -9.47
CA LYS A 250 16.65 0.26 -9.60
C LYS A 250 17.31 0.08 -8.22
N THR A 251 17.65 -1.17 -7.89
CA THR A 251 18.46 -1.52 -6.71
C THR A 251 19.73 -0.68 -6.60
N VAL A 252 19.90 -0.05 -5.44
CA VAL A 252 21.21 0.35 -4.92
C VAL A 252 21.77 -0.83 -4.12
N GLU A 253 22.89 -1.43 -4.53
CA GLU A 253 23.63 -2.36 -3.67
C GLU A 253 24.43 -1.58 -2.61
N ALA A 254 23.71 -0.92 -1.69
CA ALA A 254 24.29 -0.27 -0.53
C ALA A 254 24.74 -1.35 0.47
N THR A 255 26.04 -1.70 0.48
CA THR A 255 26.60 -2.63 1.49
C THR A 255 26.85 -1.98 2.86
N THR A 256 25.92 -1.10 3.25
CA THR A 256 25.66 -0.54 4.58
C THR A 256 24.16 -0.26 4.62
N ALA A 257 23.39 -1.13 5.26
CA ALA A 257 22.02 -0.80 5.61
C ALA A 257 22.04 0.26 6.73
N ALA A 258 21.11 1.23 6.70
CA ALA A 258 21.00 2.23 7.76
C ALA A 258 20.92 1.54 9.15
N ALA A 259 21.84 1.90 10.04
CA ALA A 259 21.95 1.27 11.35
C ALA A 259 21.07 2.01 12.35
N VAL A 260 19.93 1.43 12.66
CA VAL A 260 19.08 1.89 13.75
C VAL A 260 19.61 1.31 15.06
N ASP A 261 20.56 2.04 15.66
CA ASP A 261 21.27 1.62 16.86
C ASP A 261 20.37 1.66 18.12
N ILE A 262 20.60 0.70 19.02
CA ILE A 262 19.84 0.58 20.27
C ILE A 262 20.48 1.48 21.32
N GLU A 263 19.91 2.67 21.48
CA GLU A 263 20.31 3.63 22.52
C GLU A 263 19.82 3.20 23.90
N GLN A 264 18.60 2.65 23.99
CA GLN A 264 18.00 2.28 25.27
C GLN A 264 17.17 1.00 25.20
N GLU A 265 17.39 0.09 26.15
CA GLU A 265 16.55 -1.08 26.44
C GLU A 265 16.07 -0.97 27.89
N PHE A 266 14.76 -1.10 28.13
CA PHE A 266 14.17 -1.08 29.47
C PHE A 266 13.08 -2.15 29.65
N ASP A 267 13.11 -2.83 30.79
CA ASP A 267 12.10 -3.84 31.19
C ASP A 267 10.93 -3.14 31.89
N VAL A 268 9.76 -3.16 31.23
CA VAL A 268 8.54 -2.50 31.71
C VAL A 268 7.60 -3.47 32.43
N GLY A 269 7.95 -4.76 32.52
CA GLY A 269 7.32 -5.82 33.31
C GLY A 269 5.94 -6.30 32.82
N THR A 270 5.14 -5.43 32.21
CA THR A 270 3.86 -5.75 31.56
C THR A 270 3.76 -4.93 30.28
N ASN A 271 3.26 -5.53 29.18
CA ASN A 271 3.12 -4.80 27.93
C ASN A 271 2.30 -3.53 28.15
N PRO A 272 2.74 -2.38 27.61
CA PRO A 272 1.84 -1.26 27.39
C PRO A 272 0.64 -1.71 26.55
N VAL A 273 -0.51 -1.11 26.79
CA VAL A 273 -1.65 -1.20 25.88
C VAL A 273 -1.59 -0.12 24.81
N ASP A 274 -0.96 1.01 25.16
CA ASP A 274 -0.83 2.22 24.36
C ASP A 274 0.50 2.95 24.70
N LEU A 275 0.97 3.82 23.81
CA LEU A 275 2.15 4.68 23.91
C LEU A 275 1.77 6.09 23.41
N LEU A 276 1.74 7.06 24.32
CA LEU A 276 1.63 8.47 23.96
C LEU A 276 3.01 9.06 23.69
N VAL A 277 3.13 9.89 22.66
CA VAL A 277 4.32 10.67 22.28
C VAL A 277 3.90 12.13 22.14
N VAL A 278 4.47 13.03 22.96
CA VAL A 278 4.14 14.47 23.00
C VAL A 278 5.08 15.18 23.98
N ASP A 279 5.41 16.46 23.77
CA ASP A 279 6.09 17.33 24.76
C ASP A 279 5.25 17.48 26.06
N LEU A 280 5.83 17.16 27.23
CA LEU A 280 5.16 17.21 28.55
C LEU A 280 5.75 18.23 29.54
N ASP A 281 6.92 18.83 29.25
CA ASP A 281 7.54 19.86 30.10
C ASP A 281 7.82 21.22 29.41
N GLY A 282 7.48 21.33 28.12
CA GLY A 282 7.45 22.55 27.34
C GLY A 282 8.83 23.00 26.82
N ASP A 283 9.80 22.08 26.71
CA ASP A 283 11.13 22.38 26.18
C ASP A 283 11.25 22.22 24.65
N GLY A 284 10.32 21.48 24.02
CA GLY A 284 10.18 21.31 22.58
C GLY A 284 10.71 20.01 21.98
N ASP A 285 11.24 19.07 22.78
CA ASP A 285 11.51 17.68 22.37
C ASP A 285 10.36 16.74 22.79
N ASP A 286 10.01 15.71 22.00
CA ASP A 286 8.90 14.79 22.31
C ASP A 286 9.20 13.87 23.53
N ASP A 287 8.31 13.88 24.53
CA ASP A 287 8.30 12.98 25.70
C ASP A 287 7.37 11.77 25.51
N LEU A 288 7.37 10.84 26.47
CA LEU A 288 6.66 9.56 26.37
C LEU A 288 5.80 9.21 27.60
N VAL A 289 4.60 8.67 27.37
CA VAL A 289 3.79 8.01 28.40
C VAL A 289 3.48 6.56 28.02
N LEU A 290 4.02 5.61 28.79
CA LEU A 290 3.77 4.18 28.61
C LEU A 290 2.50 3.76 29.37
N ILE A 291 1.37 3.65 28.66
CA ILE A 291 0.08 3.30 29.24
C ILE A 291 0.03 1.79 29.51
N ARG A 292 -0.06 1.39 30.79
CA ARG A 292 -0.03 -0.03 31.20
C ARG A 292 -1.30 -0.46 31.92
N PRO A 293 -1.79 -1.70 31.69
CA PRO A 293 -3.03 -2.21 32.28
C PRO A 293 -2.94 -2.45 33.81
N THR A 294 -1.78 -2.20 34.42
CA THR A 294 -1.55 -2.30 35.87
C THR A 294 -2.05 -1.09 36.67
N GLY A 295 -2.42 0.01 36.01
CA GLY A 295 -2.76 1.27 36.66
C GLY A 295 -1.53 2.07 37.12
N LYS A 296 -0.37 1.79 36.52
CA LYS A 296 0.90 2.51 36.71
C LYS A 296 1.49 2.83 35.35
N HIS A 297 1.46 4.08 34.93
CA HIS A 297 1.95 4.51 33.62
C HIS A 297 3.29 5.20 33.84
N TYR A 298 4.31 4.81 33.06
CA TYR A 298 5.61 5.46 33.18
C TYR A 298 5.61 6.71 32.31
N VAL A 299 5.87 7.87 32.93
CA VAL A 299 6.30 9.07 32.22
C VAL A 299 7.81 9.01 32.06
N LEU A 300 8.30 9.24 30.85
CA LEU A 300 9.72 9.32 30.56
C LEU A 300 9.97 10.61 29.78
N LEU A 301 10.75 11.51 30.37
CA LEU A 301 11.15 12.75 29.70
C LEU A 301 12.33 12.48 28.77
N GLN A 302 12.39 13.16 27.63
CA GLN A 302 13.58 13.21 26.80
C GLN A 302 14.64 14.07 27.50
N ALA A 303 15.87 13.56 27.62
CA ALA A 303 17.01 14.38 28.02
C ALA A 303 17.65 15.04 26.78
N PRO A 304 18.40 16.15 26.91
CA PRO A 304 19.13 16.79 25.79
C PRO A 304 20.26 15.98 25.11
N ASP A 305 20.32 14.66 25.34
CA ASP A 305 21.10 13.66 24.58
C ASP A 305 20.19 12.61 23.89
N GLY A 306 18.88 12.86 23.89
CA GLY A 306 17.81 11.99 23.41
C GLY A 306 17.51 10.77 24.29
N SER A 307 18.19 10.57 25.42
CA SER A 307 17.91 9.42 26.31
C SER A 307 16.67 9.66 27.17
N PHE A 308 15.82 8.64 27.32
CA PHE A 308 14.56 8.80 28.08
C PHE A 308 14.76 8.52 29.57
N ILE A 309 14.40 9.49 30.42
CA ILE A 309 14.55 9.42 31.87
C ILE A 309 13.19 9.25 32.53
N THR A 310 12.94 8.09 33.16
CA THR A 310 11.71 7.87 33.94
C THR A 310 11.63 8.82 35.13
N THR A 311 10.59 9.65 35.19
CA THR A 311 10.40 10.66 36.24
C THR A 311 9.42 10.20 37.32
N THR A 312 8.12 10.18 37.02
CA THR A 312 7.03 9.89 37.96
C THR A 312 6.02 8.91 37.36
N ASP A 313 5.60 7.89 38.11
CA ASP A 313 4.49 7.01 37.72
C ASP A 313 3.14 7.76 37.83
N ILE A 314 2.41 7.97 36.73
CA ILE A 314 0.97 8.26 36.82
C ILE A 314 0.30 7.03 37.43
N SER A 315 -0.51 7.23 38.48
CA SER A 315 -1.14 6.15 39.24
C SER A 315 -2.67 6.21 39.11
N SER A 316 -3.25 5.28 38.36
CA SER A 316 -4.69 5.18 38.07
C SER A 316 -5.32 3.90 38.65
N ALA A 317 -6.59 3.65 38.33
CA ALA A 317 -7.18 2.33 38.46
C ALA A 317 -6.45 1.32 37.53
N PRO A 318 -6.21 0.06 37.98
CA PRO A 318 -5.83 -1.03 37.07
C PRO A 318 -6.93 -1.30 36.04
N GLY A 319 -6.58 -1.94 34.92
CA GLY A 319 -7.50 -2.18 33.81
C GLY A 319 -7.68 -0.98 32.87
N THR A 320 -6.71 -0.06 32.84
CA THR A 320 -6.53 0.90 31.75
C THR A 320 -6.40 0.17 30.42
N ILE A 321 -7.07 0.67 29.38
CA ILE A 321 -7.06 0.06 28.04
C ILE A 321 -6.47 0.96 26.96
N ASP A 322 -6.53 2.29 27.14
CA ASP A 322 -6.15 3.29 26.13
C ASP A 322 -5.94 4.67 26.81
N GLY A 323 -5.31 5.62 26.12
CA GLY A 323 -4.96 6.95 26.62
C GLY A 323 -5.04 8.04 25.55
N ALA A 324 -5.03 9.31 25.99
CA ALA A 324 -4.93 10.48 25.11
C ALA A 324 -4.22 11.64 25.84
N ALA A 325 -3.52 12.49 25.10
CA ALA A 325 -2.86 13.69 25.61
C ALA A 325 -3.50 14.98 25.07
N GLY A 326 -3.24 16.12 25.74
CA GLY A 326 -3.64 17.46 25.28
C GLY A 326 -3.89 18.45 26.41
N ASP A 327 -3.95 19.75 26.13
CA ASP A 327 -4.29 20.81 27.10
C ASP A 327 -5.76 20.72 27.52
N PHE A 328 -6.10 19.87 28.49
CA PHE A 328 -7.48 19.53 28.83
C PHE A 328 -8.11 20.45 29.87
N ASP A 329 -7.34 21.19 30.68
CA ASP A 329 -7.88 22.27 31.53
C ASP A 329 -7.79 23.70 30.98
N GLY A 330 -6.93 23.95 29.98
CA GLY A 330 -6.77 25.24 29.33
C GLY A 330 -5.71 26.14 29.96
N ASP A 331 -4.80 25.61 30.80
CA ASP A 331 -3.65 26.35 31.31
C ASP A 331 -2.47 26.46 30.31
N GLY A 332 -2.46 25.60 29.28
CA GLY A 332 -1.46 25.57 28.21
C GLY A 332 -0.37 24.50 28.38
N SER A 333 -0.48 23.65 29.41
CA SER A 333 0.36 22.45 29.62
C SER A 333 -0.33 21.20 29.05
N ILE A 334 0.42 20.17 28.68
CA ILE A 334 -0.17 18.91 28.18
C ILE A 334 -0.59 18.00 29.34
N ASP A 335 -1.89 17.74 29.44
CA ASP A 335 -2.52 16.81 30.37
C ASP A 335 -2.65 15.40 29.75
N VAL A 336 -3.00 14.40 30.58
CA VAL A 336 -3.22 13.00 30.13
C VAL A 336 -4.58 12.48 30.59
N ALA A 337 -5.40 12.02 29.67
CA ALA A 337 -6.68 11.37 29.93
C ALA A 337 -6.58 9.85 29.70
N LEU A 338 -7.05 9.06 30.66
CA LEU A 338 -7.00 7.59 30.59
C LEU A 338 -8.39 6.96 30.68
N ILE A 339 -8.64 5.90 29.92
CA ILE A 339 -9.85 5.06 30.05
C ILE A 339 -9.54 3.67 30.58
N SER A 340 -10.43 3.17 31.43
CA SER A 340 -10.31 1.86 32.06
C SER A 340 -11.65 1.11 32.09
N SER A 341 -11.59 -0.22 32.02
CA SER A 341 -12.74 -1.09 32.30
C SER A 341 -12.32 -2.22 33.24
N THR A 342 -13.00 -2.34 34.38
CA THR A 342 -12.86 -3.48 35.28
C THR A 342 -14.17 -3.97 35.84
N THR A 343 -14.22 -5.27 36.12
CA THR A 343 -15.30 -5.95 36.85
C THR A 343 -15.44 -5.51 38.32
N THR A 344 -14.54 -4.63 38.82
CA THR A 344 -14.46 -4.25 40.24
C THR A 344 -14.78 -2.77 40.48
N LEU A 345 -14.39 -1.88 39.57
CA LEU A 345 -14.64 -0.43 39.65
C LEU A 345 -15.69 0.05 38.62
N GLY A 346 -15.96 -0.74 37.58
CA GLY A 346 -16.77 -0.35 36.43
C GLY A 346 -15.91 0.18 35.28
N GLN A 347 -16.52 0.94 34.40
CA GLN A 347 -15.84 1.68 33.33
C GLN A 347 -15.61 3.13 33.77
N GLU A 348 -14.38 3.62 33.72
CA GLU A 348 -14.02 4.96 34.21
C GLU A 348 -13.02 5.67 33.30
N VAL A 349 -13.32 6.94 33.02
CA VAL A 349 -12.41 7.97 32.46
C VAL A 349 -11.78 8.71 33.64
N GLN A 350 -10.48 8.93 33.64
CA GLN A 350 -9.78 9.77 34.62
C GLN A 350 -8.82 10.72 33.91
N LEU A 351 -8.98 12.02 34.14
CA LEU A 351 -8.05 13.05 33.69
C LEU A 351 -6.92 13.23 34.71
N PHE A 352 -5.69 13.42 34.26
CA PHE A 352 -4.52 13.74 35.05
C PHE A 352 -3.92 15.05 34.54
N LEU A 353 -3.93 16.07 35.40
CA LEU A 353 -3.54 17.44 35.05
C LEU A 353 -2.04 17.65 35.26
N ASN A 354 -1.41 18.49 34.44
CA ASN A 354 0.01 18.84 34.46
C ASN A 354 0.25 20.33 34.82
N PRO A 355 -0.23 20.83 35.98
CA PRO A 355 -0.38 22.27 36.31
C PRO A 355 0.94 23.01 36.61
N GLY A 356 2.05 22.46 36.15
CA GLY A 356 3.39 23.02 36.25
C GLY A 356 4.11 23.14 34.91
N GLY A 357 3.66 22.44 33.86
CA GLY A 357 4.49 22.15 32.69
C GLY A 357 5.81 21.49 33.12
N ASP A 358 5.74 20.48 34.00
CA ASP A 358 6.92 19.77 34.54
C ASP A 358 6.72 18.24 34.60
N ALA A 359 5.72 17.75 33.88
CA ALA A 359 5.22 16.38 33.86
C ALA A 359 4.91 15.78 35.26
N VAL A 360 4.63 16.62 36.27
CA VAL A 360 4.25 16.18 37.63
C VAL A 360 2.72 16.11 37.75
N PHE A 361 2.17 15.06 37.17
CA PHE A 361 0.73 14.85 37.08
C PHE A 361 -0.02 14.75 38.43
N VAL A 362 -1.18 15.40 38.51
CA VAL A 362 -2.14 15.30 39.63
C VAL A 362 -3.50 14.76 39.16
N PRO A 363 -4.23 13.96 39.97
CA PRO A 363 -5.57 13.49 39.57
C PRO A 363 -6.58 14.65 39.45
N GLY A 364 -7.09 14.85 38.25
CA GLY A 364 -8.17 15.79 37.93
C GLY A 364 -9.57 15.15 38.01
N PRO A 365 -10.54 15.60 37.21
CA PRO A 365 -11.90 15.03 37.21
C PRO A 365 -11.95 13.61 36.64
N SER A 366 -12.94 12.82 37.09
CA SER A 366 -13.23 11.48 36.59
C SER A 366 -14.71 11.32 36.21
N LEU A 367 -15.00 10.33 35.36
CA LEU A 367 -16.35 10.03 34.87
C LEU A 367 -16.55 8.52 34.73
N THR A 368 -17.56 7.98 35.42
CA THR A 368 -18.03 6.61 35.19
C THR A 368 -18.85 6.53 33.90
N LEU A 369 -18.48 5.63 32.98
CA LEU A 369 -19.22 5.35 31.75
C LEU A 369 -20.34 4.32 32.02
N SER A 370 -21.27 4.18 31.07
CA SER A 370 -22.40 3.23 31.13
C SER A 370 -22.31 2.08 30.12
N GLU A 371 -21.26 2.07 29.32
CA GLU A 371 -21.00 1.16 28.20
C GLU A 371 -19.50 0.84 28.21
N GLU A 372 -19.06 -0.23 27.52
CA GLU A 372 -17.64 -0.58 27.49
C GLU A 372 -16.87 0.44 26.64
N PRO A 373 -15.82 1.12 27.18
CA PRO A 373 -14.94 1.94 26.35
C PRO A 373 -14.13 1.04 25.42
N VAL A 374 -13.79 1.59 24.25
CA VAL A 374 -12.99 0.94 23.21
C VAL A 374 -11.74 1.76 22.92
N SER A 375 -11.90 3.07 22.73
CA SER A 375 -10.79 4.00 22.55
C SER A 375 -11.15 5.43 23.03
N ILE A 376 -10.13 6.23 23.35
CA ILE A 376 -10.18 7.65 23.72
C ILE A 376 -9.24 8.45 22.82
N THR A 377 -9.61 9.68 22.52
CA THR A 377 -8.79 10.56 21.67
C THR A 377 -9.01 12.02 22.04
N ALA A 378 -8.01 12.87 21.78
CA ALA A 378 -8.17 14.31 21.84
C ALA A 378 -9.09 14.80 20.72
N ILE A 379 -9.91 15.81 21.00
CA ILE A 379 -10.72 16.48 19.97
C ILE A 379 -10.92 17.95 20.32
N ARG A 380 -10.72 18.84 19.34
CA ARG A 380 -11.00 20.26 19.52
C ARG A 380 -12.48 20.55 19.40
N LEU A 381 -13.06 21.11 20.45
CA LEU A 381 -14.48 21.47 20.51
C LEU A 381 -14.66 22.98 20.32
N PRO A 382 -15.52 23.44 19.38
CA PRO A 382 -15.75 24.85 19.18
C PRO A 382 -16.49 25.45 20.38
N ASP A 383 -16.10 26.67 20.74
CA ASP A 383 -16.70 27.40 21.84
C ASP A 383 -17.80 28.34 21.35
N ASP A 384 -18.88 28.46 22.13
CA ASP A 384 -20.21 28.88 21.66
C ASP A 384 -20.27 30.29 21.03
N LEU A 385 -19.22 31.10 21.21
CA LEU A 385 -19.05 32.43 20.60
C LEU A 385 -17.65 32.71 20.04
N ALA A 386 -16.74 31.73 20.01
CA ALA A 386 -15.35 31.92 19.59
C ALA A 386 -14.76 30.68 18.89
N PHE A 387 -14.15 30.90 17.72
CA PHE A 387 -13.43 29.85 16.98
C PHE A 387 -12.05 29.51 17.58
N SER A 388 -11.69 30.10 18.72
CA SER A 388 -10.69 29.54 19.63
C SER A 388 -11.32 28.35 20.39
N GLY A 389 -11.50 27.23 19.69
CA GLY A 389 -12.02 26.00 20.30
C GLY A 389 -11.04 25.45 21.33
N SER A 390 -11.57 24.97 22.46
CA SER A 390 -10.81 24.28 23.49
C SER A 390 -10.49 22.86 23.06
N THR A 391 -9.50 22.25 23.71
CA THR A 391 -9.35 20.79 23.73
C THR A 391 -10.57 20.15 24.42
N GLY A 392 -10.70 18.84 24.26
CA GLY A 392 -11.79 18.02 24.76
C GLY A 392 -11.53 16.57 24.43
N LEU A 393 -12.39 15.67 24.90
CA LEU A 393 -12.21 14.23 24.73
C LEU A 393 -13.29 13.62 23.83
N GLY A 394 -12.86 12.91 22.80
CA GLY A 394 -13.67 11.92 22.08
C GLY A 394 -13.52 10.56 22.76
N ILE A 395 -14.62 9.91 23.10
CA ILE A 395 -14.60 8.59 23.75
C ILE A 395 -15.54 7.66 22.98
N THR A 396 -14.98 6.61 22.40
CA THR A 396 -15.69 5.59 21.64
C THR A 396 -16.05 4.43 22.56
N THR A 397 -17.36 4.17 22.75
CA THR A 397 -17.90 3.05 23.53
C THR A 397 -18.57 2.00 22.63
N THR A 398 -18.76 0.78 23.15
CA THR A 398 -19.54 -0.28 22.51
C THR A 398 -20.61 -0.87 23.44
N SER A 399 -21.76 -1.20 22.87
CA SER A 399 -22.94 -1.68 23.57
C SER A 399 -23.67 -2.74 22.74
N ASN A 400 -23.40 -4.02 23.05
CA ASN A 400 -23.94 -5.19 22.33
C ASN A 400 -23.51 -5.23 20.84
N GLY A 401 -22.29 -4.78 20.54
CA GLY A 401 -21.72 -4.72 19.19
C GLY A 401 -21.78 -3.33 18.55
N ARG A 402 -22.80 -2.52 18.86
CA ARG A 402 -22.93 -1.16 18.30
C ARG A 402 -22.00 -0.18 19.01
N GLY A 403 -21.22 0.55 18.22
CA GLY A 403 -20.22 1.53 18.60
C GLY A 403 -20.73 2.97 18.53
N LYS A 404 -20.21 3.81 19.43
CA LYS A 404 -20.75 5.16 19.65
C LYS A 404 -19.68 6.09 20.20
N THR A 405 -19.46 7.24 19.56
CA THR A 405 -18.45 8.21 19.98
C THR A 405 -19.10 9.42 20.63
N SER A 406 -18.71 9.67 21.89
CA SER A 406 -19.19 10.74 22.74
C SER A 406 -18.13 11.81 22.91
N THR A 407 -18.48 13.09 22.77
CA THR A 407 -17.56 14.20 23.04
C THR A 407 -17.80 14.83 24.40
N TYR A 408 -16.73 15.28 25.05
CA TYR A 408 -16.75 15.93 26.36
C TYR A 408 -15.90 17.20 26.33
N LYS A 409 -16.47 18.33 26.75
CA LYS A 409 -15.69 19.52 27.15
C LYS A 409 -15.03 19.24 28.49
N THR A 410 -13.74 19.52 28.58
CA THR A 410 -12.88 19.27 29.74
C THR A 410 -12.59 20.57 30.49
N SER A 411 -12.06 20.46 31.72
CA SER A 411 -11.61 21.57 32.58
C SER A 411 -10.89 21.01 33.81
N GLU A 412 -10.27 21.88 34.62
CA GLU A 412 -9.61 21.55 35.91
C GLU A 412 -10.50 20.71 36.86
N THR A 413 -11.84 20.83 36.73
CA THR A 413 -12.78 20.29 37.73
C THR A 413 -13.99 19.52 37.18
N GLU A 414 -14.31 19.60 35.88
CA GLU A 414 -15.51 18.97 35.29
C GLU A 414 -15.25 18.35 33.89
N LEU A 415 -15.80 17.16 33.67
CA LEU A 415 -15.94 16.51 32.35
C LEU A 415 -17.41 16.57 31.91
N THR A 416 -17.77 17.47 31.00
CA THR A 416 -19.16 17.72 30.59
C THR A 416 -19.42 17.25 29.16
N LYS A 417 -20.36 16.30 29.00
CA LYS A 417 -20.74 15.75 27.69
C LYS A 417 -21.31 16.84 26.77
N ALA A 418 -20.69 17.01 25.60
CA ALA A 418 -20.96 18.06 24.63
C ALA A 418 -21.76 17.56 23.41
N GLY A 419 -21.51 16.32 22.97
CA GLY A 419 -22.14 15.71 21.79
C GLY A 419 -22.01 14.18 21.80
N GLU A 420 -22.67 13.53 20.85
CA GLU A 420 -22.64 12.07 20.68
C GLU A 420 -23.12 11.65 19.30
N VAL A 421 -22.46 10.66 18.69
CA VAL A 421 -22.86 10.05 17.41
C VAL A 421 -22.66 8.53 17.44
N GLU A 422 -23.55 7.77 16.79
CA GLU A 422 -23.42 6.31 16.61
C GLU A 422 -22.47 6.09 15.41
N VAL A 423 -21.42 5.26 15.56
CA VAL A 423 -20.33 5.11 14.56
C VAL A 423 -20.31 3.75 13.84
N GLY A 424 -21.32 2.91 14.04
CA GLY A 424 -21.46 1.61 13.35
C GLY A 424 -21.38 0.42 14.29
N ASP A 425 -21.27 -0.79 13.75
CA ASP A 425 -21.02 -2.03 14.50
C ASP A 425 -19.51 -2.26 14.67
N GLU A 426 -19.11 -3.01 15.69
CA GLU A 426 -17.73 -3.45 15.98
C GLU A 426 -16.67 -2.32 15.80
N PRO A 427 -16.74 -1.23 16.59
CA PRO A 427 -15.75 -0.15 16.57
C PRO A 427 -14.36 -0.66 16.97
N GLY A 428 -13.33 -0.08 16.36
CA GLY A 428 -11.91 -0.32 16.62
C GLY A 428 -11.20 0.93 17.16
N PRO A 429 -9.94 1.20 16.76
CA PRO A 429 -9.20 2.38 17.21
C PRO A 429 -9.86 3.70 16.76
N SER A 430 -9.57 4.77 17.49
CA SER A 430 -9.88 6.14 17.11
C SER A 430 -8.77 7.09 17.47
N ASP A 431 -8.35 7.91 16.52
CA ASP A 431 -7.21 8.83 16.61
C ASP A 431 -7.57 10.19 15.99
N PRO A 432 -6.81 11.26 16.28
CA PRO A 432 -6.94 12.52 15.58
C PRO A 432 -6.67 12.36 14.07
N ILE A 433 -7.27 13.26 13.28
CA ILE A 433 -6.89 13.48 11.89
C ILE A 433 -6.37 14.91 11.82
N ASP A 434 -5.09 15.03 12.17
CA ASP A 434 -4.34 16.24 12.44
C ASP A 434 -2.99 16.22 11.71
N ASP A 435 -2.26 17.33 11.80
CA ASP A 435 -0.98 17.56 11.13
C ASP A 435 0.21 16.80 11.76
N GLU A 436 0.11 16.30 13.00
CA GLU A 436 1.10 15.39 13.61
C GLU A 436 0.50 14.25 14.46
N SER A 437 0.32 13.08 13.83
CA SER A 437 0.62 11.76 14.43
C SER A 437 0.18 11.53 15.89
N LYS A 438 -1.09 11.82 16.21
CA LYS A 438 -1.70 11.65 17.55
C LYS A 438 -1.22 12.64 18.63
N LYS A 439 -0.40 13.63 18.28
CA LYS A 439 0.17 14.61 19.22
C LYS A 439 -0.79 15.74 19.57
N ASP A 440 -1.62 16.18 18.61
CA ASP A 440 -2.36 17.44 18.75
C ASP A 440 -3.86 17.33 18.41
N ALA A 441 -4.64 18.36 18.79
CA ALA A 441 -6.09 18.36 18.68
C ALA A 441 -6.60 18.93 17.34
N GLY A 442 -6.22 18.31 16.22
CA GLY A 442 -6.51 18.76 14.84
C GLY A 442 -7.96 18.71 14.35
N SER A 443 -8.95 19.10 15.15
CA SER A 443 -10.37 19.35 14.78
C SER A 443 -11.24 18.18 14.28
N ALA A 444 -10.66 17.17 13.65
CA ALA A 444 -11.35 15.97 13.17
C ALA A 444 -10.81 14.72 13.87
N VAL A 445 -11.64 13.67 13.92
CA VAL A 445 -11.30 12.38 14.54
C VAL A 445 -11.66 11.25 13.59
N GLY A 446 -10.73 10.34 13.37
CA GLY A 446 -11.00 9.06 12.71
C GLY A 446 -11.55 8.06 13.72
N VAL A 447 -12.59 7.31 13.35
CA VAL A 447 -13.05 6.16 14.12
C VAL A 447 -13.23 4.97 13.19
N ALA A 448 -12.46 3.91 13.42
CA ALA A 448 -12.60 2.66 12.67
C ALA A 448 -13.84 1.89 13.16
N ALA A 449 -14.63 1.33 12.24
CA ALA A 449 -15.82 0.52 12.56
C ALA A 449 -16.22 -0.38 11.39
N GLN A 450 -17.28 -1.17 11.58
CA GLN A 450 -18.06 -1.78 10.52
C GLN A 450 -19.34 -0.97 10.28
N SER A 451 -19.68 -0.73 9.01
CA SER A 451 -20.91 -0.04 8.63
C SER A 451 -22.18 -0.85 8.99
N GLU A 452 -23.27 -0.17 9.43
CA GLU A 452 -24.58 -0.75 9.81
C GLU A 452 -25.38 -1.37 8.62
N ALA A 453 -24.70 -1.85 7.58
CA ALA A 453 -25.29 -2.39 6.38
C ALA A 453 -25.73 -3.86 6.55
N LEU A 454 -26.66 -4.32 5.69
CA LEU A 454 -27.09 -5.74 5.64
C LEU A 454 -25.96 -6.74 5.36
N ILE A 455 -24.83 -6.24 4.84
CA ILE A 455 -23.53 -6.89 4.80
C ILE A 455 -22.56 -5.83 5.34
N PRO A 456 -22.10 -5.92 6.60
CA PRO A 456 -21.17 -4.95 7.16
C PRO A 456 -19.88 -4.88 6.34
N GLN A 457 -19.33 -3.68 6.20
CA GLN A 457 -18.05 -3.42 5.53
C GLN A 457 -17.17 -2.56 6.46
N PRO A 458 -15.87 -2.83 6.57
CA PRO A 458 -14.92 -1.98 7.28
C PRO A 458 -14.93 -0.54 6.75
N VAL A 459 -14.93 0.42 7.66
CA VAL A 459 -14.93 1.86 7.37
C VAL A 459 -14.08 2.64 8.36
N LEU A 460 -13.50 3.75 7.89
CA LEU A 460 -13.06 4.84 8.74
C LEU A 460 -14.12 5.94 8.69
N GLN A 461 -14.66 6.33 9.84
CA GLN A 461 -15.60 7.45 9.94
C GLN A 461 -14.88 8.70 10.40
N ILE A 462 -15.03 9.77 9.61
CA ILE A 462 -14.39 11.05 9.85
C ILE A 462 -15.40 11.91 10.61
N LEU A 463 -15.18 12.07 11.90
CA LEU A 463 -16.06 12.84 12.77
C LEU A 463 -15.58 14.28 12.87
N ARG A 464 -16.52 15.21 12.99
CA ARG A 464 -16.26 16.65 13.06
C ARG A 464 -17.03 17.30 14.20
N ALA A 465 -16.33 18.06 15.02
CA ALA A 465 -16.94 18.82 16.10
C ALA A 465 -17.84 19.96 15.56
N LEU A 466 -18.99 20.15 16.20
CA LEU A 466 -19.98 21.19 15.87
C LEU A 466 -20.21 22.09 17.09
N PRO A 467 -20.64 23.36 16.89
CA PRO A 467 -21.19 24.18 17.96
C PRO A 467 -22.29 23.43 18.72
N ALA A 468 -22.36 23.61 20.04
CA ALA A 468 -23.31 22.89 20.90
C ALA A 468 -24.78 23.09 20.48
N GLU A 469 -25.14 24.24 19.89
CA GLU A 469 -26.48 24.51 19.33
C GLU A 469 -26.88 23.59 18.16
N LEU A 470 -25.90 22.95 17.49
CA LEU A 470 -26.11 22.11 16.30
C LEU A 470 -25.98 20.60 16.57
N GLY A 471 -25.56 20.18 17.77
CA GLY A 471 -25.45 18.76 18.15
C GLY A 471 -24.08 18.30 18.66
N GLY A 472 -23.07 19.18 18.68
CA GLY A 472 -21.75 18.92 19.27
C GLY A 472 -20.78 18.09 18.42
N ILE A 473 -21.26 17.09 17.67
CA ILE A 473 -20.45 16.28 16.74
C ILE A 473 -21.32 15.67 15.64
N GLU A 474 -20.79 15.51 14.43
CA GLU A 474 -21.41 14.74 13.34
C GLU A 474 -20.38 13.86 12.61
N ILE A 475 -20.85 12.81 11.92
CA ILE A 475 -20.05 12.12 10.89
C ILE A 475 -20.02 13.04 9.67
N ASN A 476 -18.86 13.64 9.41
CA ASN A 476 -18.62 14.45 8.21
C ASN A 476 -18.49 13.56 6.97
N GLN A 477 -17.83 12.40 7.13
CA GLN A 477 -17.56 11.50 6.02
C GLN A 477 -17.41 10.04 6.48
N THR A 478 -17.62 9.10 5.56
CA THR A 478 -17.36 7.67 5.75
C THR A 478 -16.52 7.17 4.59
N VAL A 479 -15.38 6.57 4.89
CA VAL A 479 -14.40 6.03 3.94
C VAL A 479 -14.43 4.51 4.07
N PHE A 480 -14.43 3.77 2.96
CA PHE A 480 -14.40 2.30 2.98
C PHE A 480 -12.97 1.79 2.96
N LEU A 481 -12.65 0.84 3.85
CA LEU A 481 -11.31 0.26 3.99
C LEU A 481 -11.22 -1.10 3.28
N SER A 482 -10.00 -1.52 2.95
CA SER A 482 -9.68 -2.82 2.33
C SER A 482 -9.83 -4.01 3.29
N GLY A 483 -9.79 -3.75 4.59
CA GLY A 483 -9.95 -4.72 5.68
C GLY A 483 -10.27 -4.01 7.01
N SER A 484 -10.35 -4.76 8.10
CA SER A 484 -10.54 -4.21 9.45
C SER A 484 -9.28 -3.45 9.87
N ALA A 485 -9.40 -2.21 10.34
CA ALA A 485 -8.25 -1.44 10.83
C ALA A 485 -7.61 -2.13 12.05
N ILE A 486 -6.28 -2.17 12.07
CA ILE A 486 -5.47 -2.61 13.23
C ILE A 486 -5.02 -1.38 14.02
N ASP A 487 -4.44 -0.41 13.32
CA ASP A 487 -3.91 0.86 13.81
C ASP A 487 -3.84 1.84 12.63
N PHE A 488 -3.81 3.15 12.91
CA PHE A 488 -3.62 4.18 11.88
C PHE A 488 -2.91 5.42 12.43
N ALA A 489 -2.32 6.19 11.52
CA ALA A 489 -1.69 7.46 11.81
C ALA A 489 -2.09 8.49 10.75
N SER A 490 -2.10 9.77 11.15
CA SER A 490 -2.37 10.91 10.28
C SER A 490 -1.20 11.90 10.32
N GLY A 491 -1.09 12.72 9.28
CA GLY A 491 -0.13 13.82 9.20
C GLY A 491 -0.23 14.50 7.83
N ASP A 492 0.21 15.74 7.73
CA ASP A 492 0.39 16.42 6.43
C ASP A 492 1.58 15.75 5.71
N LEU A 493 1.31 15.03 4.62
CA LEU A 493 2.31 14.25 3.89
C LEU A 493 2.72 14.88 2.55
N ASP A 494 2.07 15.97 2.11
CA ASP A 494 2.50 16.72 0.92
C ASP A 494 2.61 18.26 1.06
N ASP A 495 2.61 18.77 2.30
CA ASP A 495 2.79 20.19 2.71
C ASP A 495 1.64 21.11 2.20
N ASP A 496 0.45 20.55 1.97
CA ASP A 496 -0.76 21.22 1.45
C ASP A 496 -1.57 21.95 2.55
N GLY A 497 -1.49 21.48 3.79
CA GLY A 497 -2.31 21.93 4.93
C GLY A 497 -3.55 21.05 5.21
N ILE A 498 -3.64 19.87 4.59
CA ILE A 498 -4.67 18.85 4.83
C ILE A 498 -3.94 17.52 5.14
N PRO A 499 -4.19 16.87 6.29
CA PRO A 499 -3.47 15.65 6.66
C PRO A 499 -4.02 14.41 5.97
N GLU A 500 -3.14 13.62 5.36
CA GLU A 500 -3.40 12.23 4.96
C GLU A 500 -3.65 11.34 6.18
N THR A 501 -4.35 10.22 5.96
CA THR A 501 -4.41 9.12 6.93
C THR A 501 -3.94 7.80 6.32
N LEU A 502 -3.08 7.08 7.04
CA LEU A 502 -2.52 5.79 6.66
C LEU A 502 -3.02 4.70 7.62
N VAL A 503 -3.81 3.74 7.11
CA VAL A 503 -4.48 2.70 7.91
C VAL A 503 -3.91 1.31 7.63
N ILE A 504 -3.38 0.63 8.65
CA ILE A 504 -3.02 -0.79 8.58
C ILE A 504 -4.29 -1.64 8.65
N THR A 505 -4.50 -2.57 7.72
CA THR A 505 -5.65 -3.48 7.73
C THR A 505 -5.30 -4.96 7.92
N ASP A 506 -6.24 -5.71 8.50
CA ASP A 506 -6.16 -7.17 8.71
C ASP A 506 -6.02 -8.00 7.40
N GLY A 507 -6.28 -7.38 6.24
CA GLY A 507 -5.99 -7.93 4.92
C GLY A 507 -4.50 -7.90 4.54
N GLY A 508 -3.63 -7.36 5.40
CA GLY A 508 -2.23 -7.09 5.07
C GLY A 508 -2.09 -5.99 4.02
N GLN A 509 -2.92 -4.96 4.10
CA GLN A 509 -2.83 -3.76 3.27
C GLN A 509 -2.56 -2.53 4.14
N LEU A 510 -1.97 -1.51 3.54
CA LEU A 510 -1.93 -0.14 4.04
C LEU A 510 -2.82 0.70 3.12
N ASP A 511 -3.91 1.23 3.66
CA ASP A 511 -4.81 2.13 2.94
C ASP A 511 -4.37 3.57 3.19
N LEU A 512 -3.91 4.25 2.14
CA LEU A 512 -3.74 5.70 2.09
C LEU A 512 -5.09 6.36 1.78
N ILE A 513 -5.46 7.33 2.60
CA ILE A 513 -6.68 8.12 2.48
C ILE A 513 -6.29 9.59 2.32
N GLN A 514 -6.67 10.18 1.19
CA GLN A 514 -6.53 11.63 0.95
C GLN A 514 -7.90 12.31 1.11
N TYR A 515 -7.94 13.56 1.58
CA TYR A 515 -9.19 14.25 1.88
C TYR A 515 -9.48 15.40 0.91
N GLY A 516 -10.54 15.23 0.11
CA GLY A 516 -10.92 16.21 -0.92
C GLY A 516 -12.42 16.26 -1.16
N GLY A 517 -12.83 16.73 -2.34
CA GLY A 517 -14.24 16.83 -2.73
C GLY A 517 -14.99 15.49 -2.71
N GLN A 518 -14.25 14.39 -2.90
CA GLN A 518 -14.51 13.06 -2.37
C GLN A 518 -13.16 12.53 -1.87
N SER A 519 -13.09 11.77 -0.77
CA SER A 519 -11.84 11.05 -0.47
C SER A 519 -11.65 9.88 -1.41
N GLU A 520 -10.40 9.71 -1.83
CA GLU A 520 -9.95 8.54 -2.57
C GLU A 520 -9.17 7.64 -1.59
N VAL A 521 -9.19 6.33 -1.85
CA VAL A 521 -8.53 5.32 -1.02
C VAL A 521 -7.63 4.49 -1.91
N PHE A 522 -6.36 4.43 -1.56
CA PHE A 522 -5.39 3.64 -2.29
C PHE A 522 -4.66 2.64 -1.37
N SER A 523 -4.71 1.35 -1.73
CA SER A 523 -4.19 0.25 -0.91
C SER A 523 -2.88 -0.33 -1.47
N VAL A 524 -1.81 -0.34 -0.67
CA VAL A 524 -0.59 -1.14 -0.95
C VAL A 524 -0.53 -2.42 -0.12
N PRO A 525 0.01 -3.54 -0.65
CA PRO A 525 0.28 -4.72 0.15
C PRO A 525 1.47 -4.49 1.09
N ILE A 526 1.28 -4.80 2.38
CA ILE A 526 2.30 -4.75 3.44
C ILE A 526 2.48 -6.14 4.08
N PRO A 527 3.46 -6.37 4.97
CA PRO A 527 3.57 -7.63 5.70
C PRO A 527 2.29 -7.94 6.49
N ALA A 528 1.72 -9.13 6.30
CA ALA A 528 0.42 -9.54 6.86
C ALA A 528 0.36 -9.68 8.41
N ASN A 529 1.45 -9.36 9.11
CA ASN A 529 1.55 -9.29 10.57
C ASN A 529 2.00 -7.88 11.02
N ALA A 530 1.64 -6.83 10.27
CA ALA A 530 1.79 -5.46 10.73
C ALA A 530 0.99 -5.24 12.03
N ARG A 531 1.50 -4.38 12.91
CA ARG A 531 1.02 -4.23 14.29
C ARG A 531 0.67 -2.80 14.64
N ALA A 532 1.55 -1.87 14.29
CA ALA A 532 1.41 -0.45 14.59
C ALA A 532 2.10 0.38 13.51
N ILE A 533 1.64 1.62 13.34
CA ILE A 533 2.17 2.62 12.43
C ILE A 533 2.47 3.91 13.19
N ALA A 534 3.55 4.59 12.81
CA ALA A 534 3.85 5.94 13.27
C ALA A 534 4.25 6.80 12.07
N ILE A 535 4.02 8.11 12.19
CA ILE A 535 4.43 9.14 11.24
C ILE A 535 5.24 10.17 12.03
N GLY A 536 6.32 10.69 11.47
CA GLY A 536 7.14 11.72 12.11
C GLY A 536 8.45 11.97 11.36
N ASP A 537 9.08 13.10 11.63
CA ASP A 537 10.38 13.48 11.03
C ASP A 537 11.52 12.69 11.72
N LEU A 538 12.24 11.83 10.98
CA LEU A 538 13.38 11.04 11.51
C LEU A 538 14.77 11.53 11.07
N ASP A 539 14.95 12.10 9.87
CA ASP A 539 16.27 12.62 9.41
C ASP A 539 16.51 14.08 9.83
N SER A 540 15.47 14.80 10.27
CA SER A 540 15.45 16.25 10.56
C SER A 540 15.54 17.14 9.32
N GLU A 541 15.18 16.62 8.15
CA GLU A 541 15.10 17.33 6.87
C GLU A 541 13.76 18.09 6.68
N GLY A 542 12.84 17.94 7.64
CA GLY A 542 11.55 18.64 7.70
C GLY A 542 10.39 17.88 7.06
N GLY A 543 10.58 16.65 6.62
CA GLY A 543 9.55 15.78 6.07
C GLY A 543 8.94 14.86 7.12
N ARG A 544 8.19 13.87 6.63
CA ARG A 544 7.49 12.89 7.47
C ARG A 544 7.83 11.49 6.97
N ASP A 545 8.51 10.69 7.79
CA ASP A 545 8.64 9.26 7.55
C ASP A 545 7.36 8.53 7.93
N VAL A 546 7.16 7.38 7.31
CA VAL A 546 6.17 6.38 7.72
C VAL A 546 6.90 5.15 8.24
N ILE A 547 6.72 4.83 9.53
CA ILE A 547 7.31 3.67 10.18
C ILE A 547 6.22 2.62 10.39
N ILE A 548 6.44 1.39 9.90
CA ILE A 548 5.51 0.26 10.10
C ILE A 548 6.21 -0.86 10.86
N ALA A 549 5.71 -1.19 12.05
CA ALA A 549 6.19 -2.32 12.84
C ALA A 549 5.43 -3.60 12.48
N PHE A 550 6.16 -4.70 12.23
CA PHE A 550 5.57 -6.00 11.89
C PHE A 550 6.35 -7.19 12.47
N GLN A 551 5.68 -8.34 12.59
CA GLN A 551 6.30 -9.61 13.02
C GLN A 551 6.58 -10.53 11.82
N ASP A 552 7.85 -10.89 11.59
CA ASP A 552 8.23 -11.75 10.48
C ASP A 552 7.84 -13.23 10.67
N ALA A 553 8.01 -14.05 9.62
CA ALA A 553 7.68 -15.47 9.64
C ALA A 553 8.59 -16.34 10.55
N GLY A 554 9.64 -15.75 11.14
CA GLY A 554 10.46 -16.33 12.20
C GLY A 554 10.07 -15.88 13.61
N ASN A 555 8.97 -15.12 13.74
CA ASN A 555 8.52 -14.41 14.95
C ASN A 555 9.51 -13.35 15.45
N GLN A 556 10.28 -12.72 14.56
CA GLN A 556 11.13 -11.58 14.90
C GLN A 556 10.42 -10.26 14.54
N GLY A 557 10.43 -9.27 15.43
CA GLY A 557 9.99 -7.92 15.11
C GLY A 557 10.86 -7.28 14.04
N ARG A 558 10.25 -6.45 13.20
CA ARG A 558 10.89 -5.64 12.17
C ARG A 558 10.21 -4.29 12.04
N LEU A 559 10.96 -3.31 11.57
CA LEU A 559 10.46 -2.01 11.14
C LEU A 559 10.68 -1.88 9.63
N LEU A 560 9.70 -1.34 8.92
CA LEU A 560 9.88 -0.71 7.61
C LEU A 560 9.89 0.80 7.83
N ILE A 561 10.85 1.50 7.25
CA ILE A 561 10.96 2.97 7.28
C ILE A 561 10.83 3.46 5.84
N TYR A 562 9.81 4.26 5.58
CA TYR A 562 9.54 4.86 4.29
C TYR A 562 9.66 6.38 4.36
N GLU A 563 10.52 6.92 3.51
CA GLU A 563 10.59 8.35 3.20
C GLU A 563 9.35 8.73 2.34
N VAL A 564 8.76 9.89 2.61
CA VAL A 564 7.66 10.44 1.80
C VAL A 564 8.22 11.44 0.79
N MET A 565 8.19 11.07 -0.49
CA MET A 565 8.73 11.89 -1.58
C MET A 565 7.63 12.53 -2.42
N ILE A 566 7.59 13.87 -2.42
CA ILE A 566 6.64 14.70 -3.16
C ILE A 566 7.27 15.12 -4.51
N TRP A 567 6.58 14.89 -5.63
CA TRP A 567 7.09 15.20 -6.97
C TRP A 567 6.14 16.15 -7.73
N PRO A 568 6.62 17.29 -8.26
CA PRO A 568 5.79 18.18 -9.07
C PRO A 568 5.51 17.56 -10.45
N THR A 569 4.24 17.50 -10.86
CA THR A 569 3.82 16.79 -12.08
C THR A 569 4.32 17.48 -13.37
N PRO A 570 5.21 16.86 -14.19
CA PRO A 570 5.90 17.56 -15.27
C PRO A 570 5.00 18.01 -16.43
N GLY A 571 4.54 19.27 -16.38
CA GLY A 571 3.69 19.89 -17.42
C GLY A 571 2.23 20.09 -17.01
N ALA A 572 1.89 19.80 -15.75
CA ALA A 572 0.64 20.21 -15.12
C ALA A 572 0.51 21.75 -15.02
N PRO A 573 -0.69 22.28 -14.73
CA PRO A 573 -0.86 23.60 -14.11
C PRO A 573 -0.13 23.68 -12.76
N ASP A 574 0.14 24.91 -12.29
CA ASP A 574 0.79 25.14 -10.99
C ASP A 574 -0.08 24.57 -9.85
N GLY A 575 0.32 23.43 -9.25
CA GLY A 575 -0.31 22.86 -8.04
C GLY A 575 -0.49 21.32 -7.99
N GLU A 576 -0.27 20.57 -9.06
CA GLU A 576 -0.48 19.11 -9.06
C GLU A 576 0.78 18.34 -8.60
N ASN A 577 0.82 17.99 -7.32
CA ASN A 577 1.86 17.15 -6.70
C ASN A 577 1.54 15.65 -6.81
N ARG A 578 2.59 14.82 -6.73
CA ARG A 578 2.51 13.36 -6.61
C ARG A 578 3.28 12.89 -5.37
N LEU A 579 2.56 12.39 -4.38
CA LEU A 579 3.11 11.64 -3.24
C LEU A 579 3.71 10.29 -3.70
N THR A 580 4.79 9.84 -3.06
CA THR A 580 5.42 8.53 -3.28
C THR A 580 6.07 8.05 -1.98
N LEU A 581 5.60 6.93 -1.41
CA LEU A 581 6.29 6.24 -0.32
C LEU A 581 7.48 5.45 -0.87
N ASN A 582 8.68 5.63 -0.31
CA ASN A 582 9.94 5.13 -0.84
C ASN A 582 10.70 4.38 0.27
N LEU A 583 11.01 3.08 0.10
CA LEU A 583 11.46 2.23 1.22
C LEU A 583 12.97 2.44 1.52
N ARG A 584 13.29 3.32 2.47
CA ARG A 584 14.67 3.58 2.92
C ARG A 584 15.30 2.37 3.61
N SER A 585 14.57 1.70 4.52
CA SER A 585 15.17 0.65 5.35
C SER A 585 14.21 -0.45 5.82
N GLU A 586 14.73 -1.68 5.96
CA GLU A 586 14.12 -2.79 6.72
C GLU A 586 15.03 -3.13 7.90
N VAL A 587 14.55 -2.88 9.13
CA VAL A 587 15.35 -2.97 10.36
C VAL A 587 14.93 -4.18 11.21
N PRO A 588 15.82 -5.13 11.54
CA PRO A 588 15.49 -6.28 12.38
C PRO A 588 15.52 -5.96 13.89
N VAL A 589 14.37 -6.04 14.56
CA VAL A 589 14.22 -5.88 16.01
C VAL A 589 14.34 -7.25 16.69
N SER A 590 15.59 -7.72 16.83
CA SER A 590 15.91 -9.09 17.22
C SER A 590 15.48 -9.46 18.64
N GLY A 591 14.29 -10.05 18.79
CA GLY A 591 13.82 -10.65 20.03
C GLY A 591 12.75 -9.83 20.75
N VAL A 592 12.12 -8.88 20.05
CA VAL A 592 10.86 -8.23 20.46
C VAL A 592 9.75 -8.61 19.48
N ASP A 593 8.57 -8.93 19.98
CA ASP A 593 7.31 -8.96 19.23
C ASP A 593 6.65 -7.57 19.34
N PRO A 594 6.53 -6.79 18.24
CA PRO A 594 6.06 -5.41 18.31
C PRO A 594 4.61 -5.31 18.80
N GLY A 595 4.39 -4.45 19.79
CA GLY A 595 3.08 -4.13 20.36
C GLY A 595 2.62 -2.75 19.92
N THR A 596 3.28 -1.69 20.41
CA THR A 596 3.00 -0.29 20.04
C THR A 596 4.26 0.39 19.52
N LEU A 597 4.08 1.42 18.70
CA LEU A 597 5.12 2.14 17.98
C LEU A 597 4.87 3.65 18.13
N GLY A 598 5.94 4.45 18.16
CA GLY A 598 5.87 5.91 18.11
C GLY A 598 7.08 6.47 17.38
N ALA A 599 6.89 7.61 16.72
CA ALA A 599 7.95 8.43 16.15
C ALA A 599 8.09 9.67 17.03
N VAL A 600 9.28 9.83 17.61
CA VAL A 600 9.69 10.97 18.42
C VAL A 600 10.43 11.92 17.48
N SER A 601 9.95 13.14 17.34
CA SER A 601 10.64 14.19 16.60
C SER A 601 11.26 15.20 17.58
N GLY A 602 12.28 15.92 17.14
CA GLY A 602 13.02 16.87 17.97
C GLY A 602 14.50 16.89 17.64
N THR A 603 15.33 17.38 18.57
CA THR A 603 16.79 17.52 18.39
C THR A 603 17.52 16.19 18.18
N ASN A 604 16.89 15.07 18.52
CA ASN A 604 17.42 13.71 18.34
C ASN A 604 16.29 12.73 17.98
N SER A 605 15.66 12.89 16.81
CA SER A 605 14.55 12.04 16.36
C SER A 605 14.81 10.54 16.50
N ARG A 606 13.79 9.82 16.98
CA ARG A 606 13.89 8.43 17.45
C ARG A 606 12.66 7.62 17.12
N ILE A 607 12.88 6.35 16.77
CA ILE A 607 11.82 5.34 16.75
C ILE A 607 11.71 4.74 18.15
N VAL A 608 10.50 4.69 18.68
CA VAL A 608 10.18 4.09 19.98
C VAL A 608 9.28 2.88 19.75
N LEU A 609 9.69 1.72 20.28
CA LEU A 609 8.90 0.49 20.19
C LEU A 609 8.66 -0.09 21.58
N THR A 610 7.41 -0.51 21.85
CA THR A 610 7.07 -1.36 22.98
C THR A 610 6.64 -2.74 22.50
N GLY A 611 6.97 -3.80 23.25
CA GLY A 611 6.64 -5.16 22.81
C GLY A 611 7.05 -6.28 23.77
N GLN A 612 6.85 -7.53 23.36
CA GLN A 612 7.20 -8.70 24.16
C GLN A 612 8.60 -9.21 23.84
N GLY A 613 9.48 -9.16 24.84
CA GLY A 613 10.87 -9.59 24.76
C GLY A 613 11.08 -11.09 25.00
N SER A 614 12.12 -11.41 25.78
CA SER A 614 12.46 -12.79 26.19
C SER A 614 11.49 -13.42 27.22
N GLY A 615 10.20 -13.10 27.13
CA GLY A 615 9.14 -13.49 28.09
C GLY A 615 8.64 -12.35 28.97
N ASP A 616 9.34 -11.22 28.99
CA ASP A 616 9.01 -10.00 29.73
C ASP A 616 8.84 -8.82 28.75
N ALA A 617 8.05 -7.82 29.14
CA ALA A 617 7.73 -6.67 28.29
C ALA A 617 8.89 -5.67 28.21
N ARG A 618 9.14 -5.13 27.01
CA ARG A 618 10.27 -4.26 26.71
C ARG A 618 9.84 -2.93 26.11
N PHE A 619 10.66 -1.93 26.42
CA PHE A 619 10.77 -0.66 25.73
C PHE A 619 12.13 -0.62 25.04
N GLU A 620 12.16 -0.28 23.75
CA GLU A 620 13.38 0.06 23.02
C GLU A 620 13.24 1.45 22.41
N SER A 621 14.18 2.35 22.71
CA SER A 621 14.37 3.60 21.96
C SER A 621 15.58 3.49 21.05
N ARG A 622 15.42 3.98 19.83
CA ARG A 622 16.29 3.69 18.71
C ARG A 622 16.51 4.95 17.88
N ARG A 623 17.77 5.37 17.74
CA ARG A 623 18.11 6.50 16.88
C ARG A 623 18.02 6.05 15.43
N TYR A 624 17.34 6.82 14.57
CA TYR A 624 17.56 6.71 13.13
C TYR A 624 18.82 7.51 12.80
N GLU A 625 19.77 6.86 12.13
CA GLU A 625 20.93 7.54 11.57
C GLU A 625 21.13 6.95 10.17
N GLU A 626 20.83 7.76 9.16
CA GLU A 626 21.31 7.50 7.81
C GLU A 626 22.83 7.38 7.90
N ILE A 627 23.36 6.16 7.78
CA ILE A 627 24.81 5.98 7.62
C ILE A 627 25.16 6.68 6.32
N PRO A 628 25.97 7.76 6.32
CA PRO A 628 26.34 8.42 5.09
C PRO A 628 27.09 7.41 4.24
N LEU A 629 26.49 7.01 3.12
CA LEU A 629 27.18 6.24 2.10
C LEU A 629 28.38 7.10 1.66
N ASP A 630 29.56 6.49 1.56
CA ASP A 630 30.77 7.11 0.97
C ASP A 630 30.50 7.35 -0.55
N GLY A 631 29.62 8.31 -0.87
CA GLY A 631 29.06 8.51 -2.20
C GLY A 631 27.69 9.20 -2.24
N CYS A 632 27.66 10.53 -2.11
CA CYS A 632 26.89 11.41 -3.01
C CYS A 632 25.35 11.33 -3.01
N THR A 633 24.69 10.71 -2.03
CA THR A 633 23.24 10.48 -2.07
C THR A 633 22.37 11.72 -1.86
N SER A 634 22.81 12.69 -1.05
CA SER A 634 22.00 13.88 -0.76
C SER A 634 21.96 14.90 -1.89
N THR A 635 23.00 14.98 -2.74
CA THR A 635 23.07 16.00 -3.81
C THR A 635 22.70 15.50 -5.22
N ASP A 636 22.40 14.20 -5.38
CA ASP A 636 21.78 13.59 -6.57
C ASP A 636 20.25 13.77 -6.53
N LEU A 637 19.80 15.02 -6.76
CA LEU A 637 18.39 15.42 -6.71
C LEU A 637 17.49 14.69 -7.73
N ASN A 638 18.07 13.97 -8.70
CA ASN A 638 17.31 13.22 -9.70
C ASN A 638 17.37 11.69 -9.53
N GLY A 639 18.29 11.17 -8.72
CA GLY A 639 18.41 9.77 -8.34
C GLY A 639 18.97 8.84 -9.42
N ASP A 640 19.76 9.34 -10.39
CA ASP A 640 20.33 8.49 -11.46
C ASP A 640 21.67 7.83 -11.11
N GLY A 641 22.21 8.15 -9.94
CA GLY A 641 23.52 7.74 -9.43
C GLY A 641 24.64 8.68 -9.89
N ARG A 642 24.33 9.96 -10.15
CA ARG A 642 25.26 10.98 -10.65
C ARG A 642 24.79 12.38 -10.27
N ILE A 643 25.73 13.19 -9.81
CA ILE A 643 25.55 14.63 -9.65
C ILE A 643 26.10 15.34 -10.89
N ASP A 644 25.22 15.93 -11.69
CA ASP A 644 25.62 16.81 -12.80
C ASP A 644 24.75 18.08 -12.96
N SER A 645 24.71 18.59 -14.18
CA SER A 645 23.88 19.71 -14.61
C SER A 645 22.37 19.50 -14.46
N ALA A 646 21.89 18.26 -14.36
CA ALA A 646 20.50 17.96 -14.02
C ALA A 646 20.16 18.48 -12.62
N ASP A 647 20.99 18.13 -11.64
CA ASP A 647 20.79 18.43 -10.21
C ASP A 647 20.98 19.91 -9.94
N VAL A 648 21.95 20.57 -10.59
CA VAL A 648 22.04 22.03 -10.59
C VAL A 648 20.76 22.69 -11.15
N GLY A 649 20.11 22.05 -12.12
CA GLY A 649 18.82 22.50 -12.65
C GLY A 649 17.68 22.40 -11.62
N LEU A 650 17.64 21.30 -10.87
CA LEU A 650 16.67 21.08 -9.79
C LEU A 650 16.92 21.99 -8.58
N LEU A 651 18.18 22.14 -8.16
CA LEU A 651 18.61 23.05 -7.09
C LEU A 651 18.21 24.50 -7.37
N PHE A 652 18.33 24.97 -8.62
CA PHE A 652 17.84 26.29 -9.01
C PHE A 652 16.31 26.41 -9.02
N GLY A 653 15.56 25.31 -8.97
CA GLY A 653 14.11 25.29 -8.76
C GLY A 653 13.72 25.64 -7.33
N TYR A 654 14.46 25.15 -6.34
CA TYR A 654 14.21 25.41 -4.91
C TYR A 654 14.79 26.75 -4.40
N TRP A 655 15.53 27.48 -5.24
CA TRP A 655 16.38 28.62 -4.84
C TRP A 655 15.64 29.77 -4.12
N GLY A 656 15.79 29.83 -2.79
CA GLY A 656 15.18 30.82 -1.91
C GLY A 656 15.12 30.35 -0.45
N PRO A 657 14.53 31.14 0.45
CA PRO A 657 14.25 30.70 1.81
C PRO A 657 13.16 29.61 1.82
N CYS A 658 13.42 28.53 2.55
CA CYS A 658 12.57 27.34 2.66
C CYS A 658 11.25 27.62 3.39
N ARG A 659 10.27 26.73 3.19
CA ARG A 659 8.87 26.85 3.65
C ARG A 659 8.18 25.47 3.74
N GLY A 660 8.65 24.62 4.64
CA GLY A 660 8.40 23.17 4.57
C GLY A 660 9.58 22.45 3.93
N LEU A 661 9.37 21.23 3.48
CA LEU A 661 10.39 20.34 2.91
C LEU A 661 11.25 21.04 1.84
N CYS A 662 12.58 20.92 1.97
CA CYS A 662 13.51 21.70 1.15
C CYS A 662 14.67 20.86 0.59
N PRO A 663 14.45 19.94 -0.36
CA PRO A 663 15.46 18.97 -0.82
C PRO A 663 16.78 19.56 -1.36
N GLY A 664 16.83 20.86 -1.65
CA GLY A 664 18.04 21.56 -2.09
C GLY A 664 18.84 22.29 -0.99
N ASP A 665 18.44 22.21 0.28
CA ASP A 665 19.11 22.87 1.41
C ASP A 665 20.14 21.92 2.04
N PHE A 666 21.22 21.63 1.30
CA PHE A 666 22.19 20.59 1.68
C PHE A 666 23.09 20.95 2.88
N ASN A 667 22.78 22.02 3.60
CA ASN A 667 23.47 22.42 4.82
C ASN A 667 22.55 23.00 5.91
N ASP A 668 21.24 22.74 5.81
CA ASP A 668 20.22 23.00 6.83
C ASP A 668 20.21 24.45 7.36
N ASP A 669 20.48 25.46 6.50
CA ASP A 669 20.46 26.88 6.92
C ASP A 669 19.13 27.62 6.67
N GLY A 670 18.17 26.91 6.08
CA GLY A 670 16.81 27.36 5.78
C GLY A 670 16.70 28.17 4.49
N VAL A 671 17.74 28.17 3.65
CA VAL A 671 17.87 29.00 2.45
C VAL A 671 18.69 28.33 1.34
N VAL A 672 18.02 27.57 0.46
CA VAL A 672 18.62 27.08 -0.79
C VAL A 672 19.28 28.22 -1.58
N GLY A 673 20.58 28.11 -1.79
CA GLY A 673 21.38 29.16 -2.38
C GLY A 673 22.82 28.76 -2.71
N SER A 674 23.74 29.69 -2.43
CA SER A 674 25.14 29.57 -2.89
C SER A 674 26.02 28.69 -1.99
N ALA A 675 25.49 28.22 -0.86
CA ALA A 675 26.20 27.31 0.04
C ALA A 675 26.01 25.86 -0.44
N ASP A 676 24.76 25.49 -0.68
CA ASP A 676 24.24 24.22 -1.23
C ASP A 676 24.77 23.95 -2.63
N LEU A 677 24.77 24.98 -3.50
CA LEU A 677 25.42 24.90 -4.80
C LEU A 677 26.92 24.60 -4.67
N GLY A 678 27.54 24.97 -3.55
CA GLY A 678 28.89 24.59 -3.17
C GLY A 678 29.01 23.15 -2.68
N VAL A 679 28.01 22.61 -1.95
CA VAL A 679 27.94 21.20 -1.52
C VAL A 679 27.78 20.29 -2.74
N LEU A 680 26.80 20.56 -3.60
CA LEU A 680 26.58 19.83 -4.87
C LEU A 680 27.83 19.86 -5.77
N PHE A 681 28.47 21.01 -5.94
CA PHE A 681 29.73 21.08 -6.71
C PHE A 681 30.93 20.41 -6.01
N SER A 682 30.85 20.05 -4.72
CA SER A 682 31.90 19.32 -4.02
C SER A 682 31.86 17.81 -4.29
N GLU A 683 30.68 17.27 -4.58
CA GLU A 683 30.42 15.86 -4.83
C GLU A 683 30.33 15.49 -6.33
N TRP A 684 30.28 16.51 -7.20
CA TRP A 684 30.16 16.42 -8.66
C TRP A 684 30.84 15.21 -9.34
N GLY A 685 30.03 14.25 -9.79
CA GLY A 685 30.51 13.02 -10.41
C GLY A 685 29.49 11.87 -10.38
N PRO A 686 29.88 10.66 -10.78
CA PRO A 686 29.13 9.46 -10.39
C PRO A 686 29.24 9.23 -8.87
N CYS A 687 28.14 8.75 -8.30
CA CYS A 687 28.12 8.09 -7.00
C CYS A 687 28.81 6.71 -7.09
#